data_AF-A0A5C5WAY7-F1
#
_entry.id   AF-A0A5C5WAY7-F1
#
_cell.length_a   1.000
_cell.length_b   1.000
_cell.length_c   1.000
_cell.angle_alpha   90.00
_cell.angle_beta   90.00
_cell.angle_gamma   90.00
#
_symmetry.space_group_name_H-M   'P 1'
#
loop_
_entity.id
_entity.type
_entity.pdbx_description
1 polymer ?
#
loop_
_entity_poly.entity_id
_entity_poly.type
_entity_poly.pdbx_seq_one_letter_code
_entity_poly.pdbx_strand_id
1 'polypeptide(L)'
;MRTLIRTASFVLWTMGLFNVGPIAFAQTVIDWTGGGFTDSYTLASNWAGANVPNTVSESARFNLASSFDVTLGSASTTTVSDLSILAGNINFASTGAVFAFYNIADDLLVSAGLLTLSDSGGGGDVILNVADRLTVDGGGEFDIETGARVTTNTFRLGDSANGIGTIIVDGVGSEFNKTGSGIVNIGQDAFGDLTYRNGATGTIASVLQLASFASGTNRGSLNVESGANVTLATLQVATGGTSSTASGTVNVDGLNTVLDVTSSLLIGNSSSGPAGTVQLANGGMLNVVGATTIEKSGELRINGTNGSFNAAGPVTLSNGSTFSLDGGAANFSSGLNNLADGALTFLDGTLTVSGGVLVPNSGGVYTFDGPEPELVGTRLPHLVLTGGATANLPNDLIVSDSYPARLTVSGGATLSNIVAEVGKVGSADGFVTVSGTSAGGAPSTWANLSSMLIGWSGKGTILVDGGAHVHSGAATLGIISTGEGSVTVSGVDSAGLPSTWSNNGSMTIGSRGEGLLTIEGGGLVSTDAASLGNALLGERGIGFANVAGVDAAGNPSRWINTGVMNIGDGGEGTLQISGGAVVANSSTRIASALNGTGAVSVSGADAAGNPSRLTNSGLLSVGVAGNATLSISGGGYVRSNGAMVAGTGSNSSVFVSGVNGSGVASTWDISGSLDTGPAFGGDANITISNGGKISNSGDVSLAIGFSSNSFATVTGVGSEWTIGDHLNLGGTSSLGLGSAVLTVRDSGRVAVDENLRIWSLSELRLLRGILDVGGKIEDGGGTFSFISGSLIARDPSQTLIVSPGGLAIGTLSLNAPSIDATRTLDFGGNAIVQSGGTLTVNGGTLQIGRISVATGAGLSYQSGTLNTAGRFQAATDSTIDIAAGDLTLGDATSVGGVFIAGTLLTHDNTLTLADANDVVFDSSAHAILGASGNAGAVVAANGLTLDFGGNITGHGAVETTNDPATPLINNGHIVGNSLVEPITLTGYVKGVGTLDNVTITGTDAPGFSPASVNRGSVSYGGALEIEIGGDTQGSEFDHLNHILGAGEASLGGLLDIKLINGFVPSLGSTYEIITATSVQGTFASEMLPTFGGGMTFQVTYTPGSVALDVVSALPGDYNNDGSVDAADYTVWRDNVGAAAGALVNDIDGGPIGTAQYATWRVNFGDTLTVASSAVPEPSAALLLLIGACAAFRRCCYRPVMNPTVWLGGTSGN
;
A
#
# COMPACT_ATOMS: atom_id res chain seq x y z
N MET A 1 -18.70 13.21 99.67
CA MET A 1 -19.26 13.19 101.05
C MET A 1 -18.21 12.61 102.00
N ARG A 2 -18.21 12.98 103.29
CA ARG A 2 -17.62 12.30 104.49
C ARG A 2 -16.25 11.59 104.30
N THR A 3 -15.07 12.04 104.79
CA THR A 3 -14.59 12.59 106.10
C THR A 3 -14.18 11.49 107.13
N LEU A 4 -13.17 11.78 107.99
CA LEU A 4 -12.56 10.95 109.08
C LEU A 4 -11.54 9.86 108.59
N ILE A 5 -10.49 9.34 109.30
CA ILE A 5 -9.93 9.36 110.69
C ILE A 5 -8.46 8.77 110.63
N ARG A 6 -7.42 8.89 111.51
CA ARG A 6 -7.01 9.80 112.62
C ARG A 6 -5.57 9.50 113.20
N THR A 7 -4.79 10.54 113.57
CA THR A 7 -3.87 10.70 114.76
C THR A 7 -2.72 9.74 115.19
N ALA A 8 -1.61 10.36 115.66
CA ALA A 8 -0.77 10.05 116.88
C ALA A 8 0.26 8.88 116.86
N SER A 9 1.34 8.83 117.68
CA SER A 9 2.13 9.84 118.47
C SER A 9 3.42 9.23 119.12
N PHE A 10 4.43 10.08 119.41
CA PHE A 10 5.42 10.03 120.52
C PHE A 10 6.36 8.80 120.79
N VAL A 11 7.68 8.98 120.52
CA VAL A 11 8.80 9.18 121.51
C VAL A 11 9.05 8.12 122.64
N LEU A 12 10.30 7.57 122.76
CA LEU A 12 11.32 7.82 123.85
C LEU A 12 12.45 6.72 124.05
N TRP A 13 13.74 7.12 124.11
CA TRP A 13 14.91 6.55 124.89
C TRP A 13 15.50 5.13 124.62
N THR A 14 16.80 4.76 124.85
CA THR A 14 18.07 5.50 125.15
C THR A 14 19.38 4.70 124.94
N MET A 15 20.48 5.43 124.63
CA MET A 15 21.90 5.33 125.05
C MET A 15 22.76 4.04 124.92
N GLY A 16 23.96 4.24 124.36
CA GLY A 16 25.21 3.47 124.59
C GLY A 16 26.39 4.17 123.88
N LEU A 17 27.52 4.43 124.57
CA LEU A 17 28.66 5.19 124.00
C LEU A 17 29.80 4.30 123.48
N PHE A 18 30.40 4.71 122.36
CA PHE A 18 31.87 4.69 122.16
C PHE A 18 32.29 5.83 121.19
N ASN A 19 33.59 6.09 121.05
CA ASN A 19 34.14 7.36 120.56
C ASN A 19 34.94 7.20 119.25
N VAL A 20 34.64 8.00 118.21
CA VAL A 20 35.43 8.16 116.97
C VAL A 20 35.30 9.61 116.46
N GLY A 21 36.17 10.01 115.52
CA GLY A 21 36.32 11.39 115.02
C GLY A 21 35.14 11.99 114.25
N PRO A 22 35.26 13.26 113.80
CA PRO A 22 34.13 14.08 113.37
C PRO A 22 33.42 13.52 112.14
N ILE A 23 32.10 13.33 112.30
CA ILE A 23 31.19 12.88 111.25
C ILE A 23 30.85 14.08 110.35
N ALA A 24 31.06 13.95 109.04
CA ALA A 24 30.50 14.89 108.07
C ALA A 24 28.97 14.72 108.02
N PHE A 25 28.22 15.82 108.08
CA PHE A 25 26.77 15.76 107.91
C PHE A 25 26.44 15.40 106.46
N ALA A 26 25.73 14.29 106.26
CA ALA A 26 25.24 13.90 104.95
C ALA A 26 24.23 14.95 104.44
N GLN A 27 24.60 15.64 103.36
CA GLN A 27 23.74 16.60 102.68
C GLN A 27 22.97 15.83 101.59
N THR A 28 21.66 15.62 101.77
CA THR A 28 20.82 14.91 100.78
C THR A 28 20.65 15.68 99.46
N VAL A 29 21.03 16.96 99.45
CA VAL A 29 21.23 17.75 98.23
C VAL A 29 22.61 18.38 98.32
N ILE A 30 23.47 18.12 97.33
CA ILE A 30 24.76 18.79 97.20
C ILE A 30 24.56 19.99 96.29
N ASP A 31 24.65 21.18 96.89
CA ASP A 31 24.14 22.44 96.34
C ASP A 31 25.30 23.44 96.13
N TRP A 32 25.83 23.48 94.91
CA TRP A 32 26.97 24.33 94.55
C TRP A 32 26.53 25.78 94.45
N THR A 33 26.72 26.51 95.56
CA THR A 33 26.19 27.86 95.84
C THR A 33 27.27 28.88 96.22
N GLY A 34 28.55 28.54 96.07
CA GLY A 34 29.69 29.47 96.19
C GLY A 34 30.22 29.72 97.62
N GLY A 35 29.55 29.23 98.66
CA GLY A 35 29.94 29.45 100.06
C GLY A 35 30.70 28.29 100.72
N GLY A 36 32.01 28.15 100.49
CA GLY A 36 32.85 27.32 101.36
C GLY A 36 34.13 26.70 100.77
N PHE A 37 34.21 26.52 99.45
CA PHE A 37 35.30 25.80 98.79
C PHE A 37 36.00 26.69 97.75
N THR A 38 37.08 27.38 98.12
CA THR A 38 37.65 28.48 97.31
C THR A 38 38.49 28.03 96.11
N ASP A 39 39.01 26.81 96.12
CA ASP A 39 39.98 26.32 95.11
C ASP A 39 39.51 25.02 94.41
N SER A 40 38.26 24.61 94.63
CA SER A 40 37.77 23.26 94.29
C SER A 40 37.12 23.12 92.90
N TYR A 41 37.11 24.16 92.07
CA TYR A 41 36.33 24.18 90.82
C TYR A 41 37.17 23.99 89.53
N THR A 42 38.49 23.83 89.63
CA THR A 42 39.42 23.84 88.48
C THR A 42 40.16 22.51 88.25
N LEU A 43 39.82 21.45 88.99
CA LEU A 43 40.49 20.15 88.94
C LEU A 43 39.49 19.00 89.02
N ALA A 44 39.50 18.12 88.00
CA ALA A 44 38.62 16.95 87.87
C ALA A 44 38.68 15.98 89.08
N SER A 45 39.76 16.00 89.87
CA SER A 45 39.93 15.18 91.08
C SER A 45 38.85 15.40 92.14
N ASN A 46 38.14 16.53 92.12
CA ASN A 46 37.11 16.82 93.12
C ASN A 46 35.79 16.08 92.84
N TRP A 47 35.60 15.53 91.63
CA TRP A 47 34.56 14.53 91.32
C TRP A 47 34.98 13.08 91.66
N ALA A 48 36.10 12.88 92.36
CA ALA A 48 36.57 11.59 92.85
C ALA A 48 36.71 11.52 94.40
N GLY A 49 36.05 12.44 95.12
CA GLY A 49 36.03 12.50 96.59
C GLY A 49 34.76 11.94 97.23
N ALA A 50 34.73 11.88 98.57
CA ALA A 50 33.59 11.36 99.35
C ALA A 50 32.35 12.30 99.41
N ASN A 51 32.32 13.35 98.59
CA ASN A 51 31.29 14.42 98.58
C ASN A 51 30.69 14.61 97.16
N VAL A 52 30.50 13.52 96.41
CA VAL A 52 30.01 13.54 95.02
C VAL A 52 28.67 12.78 94.98
N PRO A 53 27.56 13.36 94.48
CA PRO A 53 26.28 12.66 94.39
C PRO A 53 26.42 11.36 93.59
N ASN A 54 26.20 10.21 94.23
CA ASN A 54 26.36 8.89 93.58
C ASN A 54 25.37 7.81 94.04
N THR A 55 24.44 8.16 94.95
CA THR A 55 23.33 7.30 95.36
C THR A 55 21.95 7.89 95.03
N VAL A 56 20.95 7.01 94.90
CA VAL A 56 19.50 7.33 94.72
C VAL A 56 18.88 8.18 95.85
N SER A 57 19.66 8.64 96.83
CA SER A 57 19.21 9.47 97.95
C SER A 57 19.91 10.84 98.01
N GLU A 58 20.69 11.17 96.98
CA GLU A 58 21.45 12.41 96.85
C GLU A 58 21.05 13.13 95.56
N SER A 59 20.64 14.39 95.65
CA SER A 59 20.36 15.24 94.50
C SER A 59 21.54 16.16 94.18
N ALA A 60 21.85 16.35 92.90
CA ALA A 60 22.91 17.23 92.42
C ALA A 60 22.31 18.58 91.98
N ARG A 61 22.75 19.72 92.57
CA ARG A 61 22.25 21.05 92.21
C ARG A 61 23.36 22.05 91.93
N PHE A 62 23.44 22.50 90.69
CA PHE A 62 24.36 23.54 90.22
C PHE A 62 23.62 24.89 90.19
N ASN A 63 24.12 25.89 90.92
CA ASN A 63 23.46 27.18 91.10
C ASN A 63 24.49 28.34 91.14
N LEU A 64 25.42 28.33 90.18
CA LEU A 64 26.50 29.31 90.07
C LEU A 64 26.68 29.74 88.61
N ALA A 65 26.63 31.05 88.33
CA ALA A 65 26.86 31.60 87.01
C ALA A 65 28.36 31.52 86.61
N SER A 66 28.82 30.33 86.23
CA SER A 66 30.18 30.00 85.77
C SER A 66 30.16 28.68 85.00
N SER A 67 31.24 28.38 84.28
CA SER A 67 31.40 27.10 83.57
C SER A 67 32.08 26.05 84.45
N PHE A 68 31.64 24.79 84.36
CA PHE A 68 32.14 23.68 85.16
C PHE A 68 32.18 22.37 84.34
N ASP A 69 33.37 21.78 84.20
CA ASP A 69 33.53 20.43 83.63
C ASP A 69 33.30 19.35 84.70
N VAL A 70 32.43 18.40 84.39
CA VAL A 70 32.07 17.23 85.18
C VAL A 70 32.68 16.00 84.51
N THR A 71 33.83 15.56 85.01
CA THR A 71 34.52 14.38 84.50
C THR A 71 33.89 13.09 85.04
N LEU A 72 33.32 12.28 84.14
CA LEU A 72 32.90 10.91 84.42
C LEU A 72 34.06 9.94 84.13
N GLY A 73 34.22 8.94 85.00
CA GLY A 73 35.21 7.87 84.81
C GLY A 73 34.73 6.84 83.79
N SER A 74 35.65 6.27 83.01
CA SER A 74 35.32 5.21 82.05
C SER A 74 34.70 3.99 82.74
N ALA A 75 33.62 3.46 82.16
CA ALA A 75 32.79 2.41 82.75
C ALA A 75 32.20 2.72 84.15
N SER A 76 32.16 3.99 84.58
CA SER A 76 31.43 4.37 85.80
C SER A 76 29.91 4.32 85.57
N THR A 77 29.18 3.98 86.63
CA THR A 77 27.71 4.12 86.70
C THR A 77 27.39 4.91 87.95
N THR A 78 27.04 6.18 87.76
CA THR A 78 26.63 7.08 88.82
C THR A 78 25.11 7.16 88.82
N THR A 79 24.46 7.17 89.99
CA THR A 79 23.00 7.31 90.09
C THR A 79 22.66 8.34 91.15
N VAL A 80 21.80 9.30 90.83
CA VAL A 80 21.32 10.35 91.75
C VAL A 80 19.80 10.30 91.89
N SER A 81 19.27 11.00 92.90
CA SER A 81 17.83 11.29 93.01
C SER A 81 17.41 12.21 91.85
N ASP A 82 17.87 13.46 91.90
CA ASP A 82 17.55 14.52 90.94
C ASP A 82 18.84 15.18 90.42
N LEU A 83 18.76 15.79 89.23
CA LEU A 83 19.77 16.72 88.74
C LEU A 83 19.12 18.08 88.43
N SER A 84 19.69 19.17 88.93
CA SER A 84 19.17 20.53 88.79
C SER A 84 20.26 21.51 88.35
N ILE A 85 20.12 22.06 87.15
CA ILE A 85 20.99 23.08 86.57
C ILE A 85 20.26 24.43 86.64
N LEU A 86 20.44 25.15 87.75
CA LEU A 86 19.73 26.39 88.05
C LEU A 86 20.48 27.64 87.61
N ALA A 87 21.82 27.56 87.48
CA ALA A 87 22.66 28.57 86.86
C ALA A 87 24.03 27.98 86.50
N GLY A 88 24.63 28.48 85.41
CA GLY A 88 25.97 28.08 84.93
C GLY A 88 25.96 27.25 83.65
N ASN A 89 27.15 26.88 83.18
CA ASN A 89 27.35 26.02 82.01
C ASN A 89 28.05 24.74 82.47
N ILE A 90 27.35 23.61 82.48
CA ILE A 90 27.81 22.36 83.09
C ILE A 90 28.06 21.32 82.00
N ASN A 91 29.31 20.93 81.79
CA ASN A 91 29.70 19.98 80.74
C ASN A 91 30.00 18.60 81.35
N PHE A 92 29.15 17.61 81.12
CA PHE A 92 29.39 16.22 81.52
C PHE A 92 30.20 15.52 80.42
N ALA A 93 31.44 15.18 80.72
CA ALA A 93 32.37 14.57 79.77
C ALA A 93 32.98 13.27 80.30
N SER A 94 33.05 12.26 79.43
CA SER A 94 33.78 11.01 79.69
C SER A 94 35.27 11.16 79.34
N THR A 95 36.14 10.41 80.01
CA THR A 95 37.61 10.51 79.87
C THR A 95 38.30 9.21 79.39
N GLY A 96 37.58 8.32 78.73
CA GLY A 96 38.19 7.14 78.11
C GLY A 96 37.25 6.35 77.20
N ALA A 97 37.81 5.41 76.45
CA ALA A 97 37.17 4.70 75.33
C ALA A 97 36.09 3.65 75.71
N VAL A 98 35.29 3.92 76.75
CA VAL A 98 34.16 3.09 77.20
C VAL A 98 33.09 4.00 77.79
N PHE A 99 31.82 3.72 77.46
CA PHE A 99 30.65 4.48 77.95
C PHE A 99 30.68 4.79 79.45
N ALA A 100 30.20 5.98 79.80
CA ALA A 100 29.91 6.39 81.18
C ALA A 100 28.40 6.54 81.38
N PHE A 101 27.83 5.95 82.43
CA PHE A 101 26.39 5.98 82.71
C PHE A 101 26.07 6.94 83.85
N TYR A 102 25.16 7.87 83.61
CA TYR A 102 24.60 8.76 84.63
C TYR A 102 23.08 8.57 84.70
N ASN A 103 22.58 8.04 85.82
CA ASN A 103 21.16 7.76 86.01
C ASN A 103 20.57 8.77 87.01
N ILE A 104 19.36 9.26 86.71
CA ILE A 104 18.59 10.17 87.55
C ILE A 104 17.30 9.42 87.89
N ALA A 105 17.07 9.16 89.17
CA ALA A 105 16.02 8.28 89.67
C ALA A 105 14.63 8.96 89.77
N ASP A 106 14.58 10.28 89.70
CA ASP A 106 13.37 11.11 89.66
C ASP A 106 13.48 12.12 88.49
N ASP A 107 13.61 13.42 88.76
CA ASP A 107 13.56 14.51 87.77
C ASP A 107 14.93 15.10 87.36
N LEU A 108 15.01 15.55 86.10
CA LEU A 108 16.04 16.45 85.59
C LEU A 108 15.42 17.84 85.31
N LEU A 109 16.00 18.89 85.88
CA LEU A 109 15.63 20.28 85.63
C LEU A 109 16.84 21.10 85.12
N VAL A 110 16.66 21.83 84.03
CA VAL A 110 17.59 22.85 83.52
C VAL A 110 16.80 24.15 83.37
N SER A 111 17.07 25.16 84.22
CA SER A 111 16.14 26.29 84.41
C SER A 111 16.69 27.69 84.14
N ALA A 112 18.01 27.89 84.04
CA ALA A 112 18.66 29.14 83.63
C ALA A 112 20.18 28.94 83.40
N GLY A 113 20.54 27.90 82.65
CA GLY A 113 21.92 27.53 82.37
C GLY A 113 22.03 26.49 81.25
N LEU A 114 23.25 26.24 80.81
CA LEU A 114 23.57 25.22 79.81
C LEU A 114 23.95 23.91 80.52
N LEU A 115 23.40 22.79 80.04
CA LEU A 115 23.94 21.45 80.27
C LEU A 115 24.49 20.94 78.94
N THR A 116 25.69 20.36 78.92
CA THR A 116 26.29 19.74 77.74
C THR A 116 26.69 18.30 78.08
N LEU A 117 26.44 17.34 77.18
CA LEU A 117 27.07 16.01 77.21
C LEU A 117 28.07 15.93 76.06
N SER A 118 29.33 15.58 76.33
CA SER A 118 30.40 15.52 75.32
C SER A 118 31.39 14.36 75.52
N ASP A 119 32.12 13.99 74.46
CA ASP A 119 33.37 13.21 74.58
C ASP A 119 34.56 14.18 74.68
N SER A 120 35.44 13.99 75.67
CA SER A 120 36.65 14.82 75.81
C SER A 120 37.78 14.42 74.83
N GLY A 121 37.44 13.84 73.67
CA GLY A 121 38.36 13.24 72.70
C GLY A 121 38.94 11.89 73.14
N GLY A 122 38.23 11.16 74.01
CA GLY A 122 38.62 9.84 74.52
C GLY A 122 37.96 8.66 73.79
N GLY A 123 36.90 8.89 73.01
CA GLY A 123 36.19 7.88 72.23
C GLY A 123 35.27 6.97 73.05
N GLY A 124 34.59 7.49 74.07
CA GLY A 124 33.61 6.72 74.85
C GLY A 124 32.51 7.59 75.45
N ASP A 125 31.28 7.37 75.02
CA ASP A 125 30.20 8.35 75.12
C ASP A 125 29.52 8.44 76.50
N VAL A 126 28.83 9.54 76.77
CA VAL A 126 28.01 9.74 77.98
C VAL A 126 26.58 9.25 77.74
N ILE A 127 26.06 8.39 78.62
CA ILE A 127 24.68 7.87 78.59
C ILE A 127 23.92 8.39 79.81
N LEU A 128 22.94 9.26 79.59
CA LEU A 128 22.08 9.89 80.60
C LEU A 128 20.69 9.25 80.61
N ASN A 129 20.26 8.68 81.73
CA ASN A 129 18.94 8.08 81.88
C ASN A 129 18.12 8.83 82.94
N VAL A 130 16.98 9.42 82.57
CA VAL A 130 16.05 10.11 83.49
C VAL A 130 14.81 9.24 83.70
N ALA A 131 14.57 8.81 84.93
CA ALA A 131 13.54 7.82 85.24
C ALA A 131 12.10 8.37 85.18
N ASP A 132 11.86 9.63 85.55
CA ASP A 132 10.59 10.32 85.26
C ASP A 132 10.77 11.47 84.25
N ARG A 133 10.84 12.73 84.69
CA ARG A 133 10.68 13.89 83.79
C ARG A 133 11.95 14.74 83.63
N LEU A 134 12.28 14.99 82.37
CA LEU A 134 13.26 15.99 81.94
C LEU A 134 12.55 17.31 81.62
N THR A 135 12.95 18.41 82.27
CA THR A 135 12.38 19.75 82.03
C THR A 135 13.49 20.74 81.67
N VAL A 136 13.40 21.37 80.50
CA VAL A 136 14.24 22.53 80.14
C VAL A 136 13.33 23.76 80.01
N ASP A 137 13.63 24.81 80.76
CA ASP A 137 12.73 25.96 80.93
C ASP A 137 13.52 27.21 81.39
N GLY A 138 12.85 28.35 81.53
CA GLY A 138 13.38 29.55 82.19
C GLY A 138 14.59 30.25 81.53
N GLY A 139 14.99 29.81 80.34
CA GLY A 139 16.24 30.21 79.67
C GLY A 139 17.33 29.12 79.72
N GLY A 140 16.97 27.88 80.03
CA GLY A 140 17.86 26.72 79.99
C GLY A 140 18.08 26.15 78.60
N GLU A 141 19.24 25.54 78.40
CA GLU A 141 19.68 24.88 77.17
C GLU A 141 20.33 23.54 77.51
N PHE A 142 20.11 22.52 76.68
CA PHE A 142 20.66 21.18 76.89
C PHE A 142 21.20 20.58 75.59
N ASP A 143 22.52 20.56 75.48
CA ASP A 143 23.28 20.08 74.33
C ASP A 143 23.72 18.62 74.54
N ILE A 144 23.53 17.80 73.52
CA ILE A 144 23.85 16.38 73.48
C ILE A 144 24.77 16.18 72.27
N GLU A 145 26.08 16.29 72.49
CA GLU A 145 27.09 16.30 71.43
C GLU A 145 27.58 14.88 71.07
N THR A 146 28.23 14.78 69.91
CA THR A 146 28.72 13.58 69.21
C THR A 146 28.86 12.32 70.09
N GLY A 147 27.93 11.39 69.93
CA GLY A 147 27.92 10.07 70.56
C GLY A 147 27.09 10.00 71.84
N ALA A 148 26.83 11.11 72.52
CA ALA A 148 26.09 11.12 73.79
C ALA A 148 24.63 10.70 73.61
N ARG A 149 24.10 9.95 74.59
CA ARG A 149 22.77 9.34 74.52
C ARG A 149 21.94 9.72 75.72
N VAL A 150 20.69 10.12 75.49
CA VAL A 150 19.73 10.48 76.53
C VAL A 150 18.48 9.64 76.38
N THR A 151 18.02 9.04 77.48
CA THR A 151 16.73 8.36 77.56
C THR A 151 15.90 8.95 78.70
N THR A 152 14.63 9.26 78.45
CA THR A 152 13.71 9.76 79.48
C THR A 152 12.31 9.15 79.39
N ASN A 153 11.62 8.99 80.51
CA ASN A 153 10.20 8.61 80.51
C ASN A 153 9.33 9.72 79.90
N THR A 154 9.57 11.00 80.25
CA THR A 154 8.91 12.12 79.58
C THR A 154 9.72 13.41 79.63
N PHE A 155 9.45 14.35 78.71
CA PHE A 155 10.10 15.66 78.76
C PHE A 155 9.13 16.82 78.51
N ARG A 156 9.55 18.04 78.86
CA ARG A 156 8.86 19.31 78.56
C ARG A 156 9.86 20.42 78.28
N LEU A 157 9.53 21.28 77.32
CA LEU A 157 10.31 22.46 76.91
C LEU A 157 9.40 23.70 76.94
N GLY A 158 9.78 24.75 77.68
CA GLY A 158 8.96 25.97 77.77
C GLY A 158 7.59 25.76 78.45
N ASP A 159 7.60 25.12 79.62
CA ASP A 159 6.42 24.76 80.42
C ASP A 159 6.01 25.89 81.40
N SER A 160 6.81 26.96 81.51
CA SER A 160 6.52 28.13 82.34
C SER A 160 6.24 29.38 81.50
N ALA A 161 5.31 30.22 81.95
CA ALA A 161 4.76 31.36 81.20
C ALA A 161 5.71 32.52 80.86
N ASN A 162 7.03 32.39 81.13
CA ASN A 162 8.07 33.33 80.69
C ASN A 162 9.38 32.62 80.26
N GLY A 163 9.36 31.29 80.14
CA GLY A 163 10.57 30.48 79.93
C GLY A 163 10.89 30.19 78.46
N ILE A 164 12.17 30.06 78.17
CA ILE A 164 12.69 29.43 76.95
C ILE A 164 13.31 28.09 77.38
N GLY A 165 13.09 27.02 76.62
CA GLY A 165 13.72 25.73 76.85
C GLY A 165 14.21 25.08 75.56
N THR A 166 15.53 24.90 75.45
CA THR A 166 16.17 24.38 74.23
C THR A 166 16.79 23.00 74.48
N ILE A 167 16.60 22.06 73.55
CA ILE A 167 17.44 20.85 73.43
C ILE A 167 18.07 20.82 72.04
N ILE A 168 19.38 20.57 71.99
CA ILE A 168 20.12 20.32 70.74
C ILE A 168 20.77 18.95 70.81
N VAL A 169 20.50 18.10 69.82
CA VAL A 169 21.13 16.80 69.62
C VAL A 169 22.02 16.92 68.38
N ASP A 170 23.33 16.82 68.55
CA ASP A 170 24.30 17.16 67.51
C ASP A 170 25.34 16.04 67.32
N GLY A 171 25.58 15.67 66.06
CA GLY A 171 26.65 14.76 65.67
C GLY A 171 26.22 13.30 65.51
N VAL A 172 27.03 12.55 64.78
CA VAL A 172 26.79 11.14 64.46
C VAL A 172 26.86 10.28 65.72
N GLY A 173 25.84 9.47 65.94
CA GLY A 173 25.74 8.57 67.10
C GLY A 173 25.15 9.19 68.35
N SER A 174 24.86 10.50 68.34
CA SER A 174 24.12 11.18 69.41
C SER A 174 22.64 10.79 69.36
N GLU A 175 22.03 10.56 70.52
CA GLU A 175 20.66 10.05 70.64
C GLU A 175 19.83 10.79 71.70
N PHE A 176 18.61 11.22 71.36
CA PHE A 176 17.61 11.65 72.34
C PHE A 176 16.34 10.82 72.20
N ASN A 177 16.00 10.06 73.24
CA ASN A 177 14.93 9.06 73.21
C ASN A 177 13.93 9.28 74.36
N LYS A 178 12.63 9.17 74.04
CA LYS A 178 11.55 9.11 75.02
C LYS A 178 10.83 7.76 74.96
N THR A 179 10.77 7.10 76.11
CA THR A 179 10.22 5.73 76.25
C THR A 179 8.83 5.66 76.87
N GLY A 180 8.41 6.66 77.65
CA GLY A 180 7.11 6.67 78.32
C GLY A 180 5.95 7.03 77.39
N SER A 181 4.81 6.37 77.55
CA SER A 181 3.62 6.54 76.68
C SER A 181 2.85 7.86 76.87
N GLY A 182 3.16 8.65 77.89
CA GLY A 182 2.55 9.96 78.14
C GLY A 182 2.87 10.99 77.05
N ILE A 183 1.92 11.88 76.77
CA ILE A 183 2.05 12.98 75.80
C ILE A 183 3.17 13.95 76.20
N VAL A 184 3.91 14.48 75.23
CA VAL A 184 4.87 15.59 75.41
C VAL A 184 4.32 16.87 74.83
N ASN A 185 4.48 17.97 75.56
CA ASN A 185 4.29 19.32 75.06
C ASN A 185 5.64 20.05 74.94
N ILE A 186 5.87 20.68 73.79
CA ILE A 186 6.95 21.66 73.54
C ILE A 186 6.28 23.02 73.29
N GLY A 187 6.69 24.05 74.03
CA GLY A 187 6.12 25.40 73.93
C GLY A 187 4.68 25.49 74.43
N GLN A 188 4.37 24.84 75.55
CA GLN A 188 3.00 24.82 76.10
C GLN A 188 2.57 26.22 76.54
N ASP A 189 3.38 26.85 77.40
CA ASP A 189 3.08 28.11 78.07
C ASP A 189 4.04 29.26 77.70
N ALA A 190 5.19 28.96 77.09
CA ALA A 190 6.08 29.95 76.47
C ALA A 190 6.83 29.38 75.24
N PHE A 191 8.16 29.34 75.25
CA PHE A 191 8.99 28.97 74.09
C PHE A 191 9.76 27.66 74.32
N GLY A 192 9.63 26.71 73.40
CA GLY A 192 10.40 25.45 73.41
C GLY A 192 10.92 25.09 72.03
N ASP A 193 12.20 24.74 71.91
CA ASP A 193 12.85 24.37 70.66
C ASP A 193 13.63 23.05 70.85
N LEU A 194 13.31 22.02 70.04
CA LEU A 194 14.04 20.75 69.98
C LEU A 194 14.70 20.60 68.61
N THR A 195 16.02 20.44 68.56
CA THR A 195 16.80 20.34 67.32
C THR A 195 17.59 19.04 67.28
N TYR A 196 17.53 18.30 66.17
CA TYR A 196 18.45 17.20 65.84
C TYR A 196 19.24 17.58 64.59
N ARG A 197 20.57 17.48 64.61
CA ARG A 197 21.41 17.83 63.45
C ARG A 197 22.65 16.96 63.29
N ASN A 198 23.27 17.04 62.11
CA ASN A 198 24.58 16.46 61.78
C ASN A 198 24.69 14.93 62.01
N GLY A 199 23.62 14.19 61.69
CA GLY A 199 23.57 12.74 61.84
C GLY A 199 23.15 12.22 63.22
N ALA A 200 22.65 13.10 64.10
CA ALA A 200 21.99 12.71 65.34
C ALA A 200 20.69 11.93 65.08
N THR A 201 20.24 11.14 66.06
CA THR A 201 18.98 10.37 65.95
C THR A 201 18.09 10.47 67.19
N GLY A 202 16.83 10.08 67.07
CA GLY A 202 15.93 10.03 68.23
C GLY A 202 14.58 9.36 68.00
N THR A 203 14.00 8.86 69.08
CA THR A 203 12.68 8.18 69.07
C THR A 203 11.77 8.78 70.14
N ILE A 204 10.57 9.22 69.75
CA ILE A 204 9.50 9.64 70.67
C ILE A 204 8.29 8.74 70.44
N ALA A 205 8.18 7.67 71.24
CA ALA A 205 7.16 6.63 71.12
C ALA A 205 5.76 7.04 71.69
N SER A 206 5.40 8.32 71.54
CA SER A 206 4.17 8.92 72.09
C SER A 206 3.61 10.00 71.15
N VAL A 207 2.50 10.64 71.55
CA VAL A 207 2.09 11.90 70.94
C VAL A 207 3.11 12.99 71.31
N LEU A 208 3.62 13.69 70.31
CA LEU A 208 4.37 14.93 70.44
C LEU A 208 3.48 16.10 70.01
N GLN A 209 3.24 17.04 70.92
CA GLN A 209 2.46 18.26 70.70
C GLN A 209 3.37 19.50 70.73
N LEU A 210 3.32 20.29 69.66
CA LEU A 210 3.96 21.61 69.58
C LEU A 210 2.88 22.68 69.79
N ALA A 211 3.07 23.60 70.74
CA ALA A 211 2.22 24.76 71.01
C ALA A 211 0.69 24.53 71.06
N SER A 212 0.23 23.36 71.50
CA SER A 212 -1.16 22.89 71.26
C SER A 212 -2.18 23.20 72.38
N PHE A 213 -1.86 24.04 73.37
CA PHE A 213 -2.78 24.41 74.46
C PHE A 213 -2.80 25.91 74.83
N ALA A 214 -2.19 26.77 74.00
CA ALA A 214 -1.88 28.14 74.37
C ALA A 214 -3.09 29.09 74.56
N SER A 215 -3.01 29.91 75.61
CA SER A 215 -3.79 31.15 75.79
C SER A 215 -2.96 32.44 75.62
N GLY A 216 -1.76 32.32 75.03
CA GLY A 216 -0.76 33.40 74.91
C GLY A 216 0.05 33.34 73.61
N THR A 217 1.21 34.00 73.59
CA THR A 217 2.16 34.09 72.46
C THR A 217 3.23 33.00 72.54
N ASN A 218 2.82 31.73 72.41
CA ASN A 218 3.64 30.58 72.77
C ASN A 218 4.19 29.88 71.50
N ARG A 219 5.40 29.32 71.53
CA ARG A 219 6.01 28.67 70.35
C ARG A 219 6.65 27.34 70.69
N GLY A 220 6.35 26.30 69.91
CA GLY A 220 7.03 25.01 69.96
C GLY A 220 7.66 24.65 68.61
N SER A 221 8.96 24.35 68.57
CA SER A 221 9.66 23.92 67.35
C SER A 221 10.24 22.51 67.46
N LEU A 222 10.18 21.78 66.36
CA LEU A 222 11.00 20.61 66.08
C LEU A 222 11.82 20.87 64.81
N ASN A 223 13.14 20.90 64.92
CA ASN A 223 14.05 21.00 63.79
C ASN A 223 14.76 19.65 63.62
N VAL A 224 14.75 19.09 62.42
CA VAL A 224 15.51 17.89 62.04
C VAL A 224 16.33 18.28 60.82
N GLU A 225 17.66 18.25 60.94
CA GLU A 225 18.56 18.93 60.00
C GLU A 225 19.79 18.08 59.66
N SER A 226 20.47 18.41 58.54
CA SER A 226 21.83 17.94 58.21
C SER A 226 22.07 16.43 58.40
N GLY A 227 21.18 15.60 57.86
CA GLY A 227 21.30 14.13 57.89
C GLY A 227 20.81 13.45 59.17
N ALA A 228 20.14 14.16 60.08
CA ALA A 228 19.52 13.57 61.27
C ALA A 228 18.32 12.66 60.94
N ASN A 229 18.07 11.64 61.76
CA ASN A 229 16.93 10.70 61.60
C ASN A 229 16.10 10.60 62.89
N VAL A 230 14.82 10.98 62.83
CA VAL A 230 13.93 11.05 64.00
C VAL A 230 12.64 10.26 63.75
N THR A 231 12.27 9.38 64.68
CA THR A 231 11.01 8.61 64.65
C THR A 231 10.04 9.09 65.72
N LEU A 232 8.79 9.38 65.33
CA LEU A 232 7.69 9.77 66.20
C LEU A 232 6.52 8.77 66.08
N ALA A 233 5.70 8.65 67.14
CA ALA A 233 4.41 7.95 67.02
C ALA A 233 3.36 8.86 66.36
N THR A 234 2.94 9.93 67.03
CA THR A 234 1.99 10.92 66.49
C THR A 234 2.57 12.33 66.63
N LEU A 235 2.47 13.13 65.58
CA LEU A 235 2.91 14.52 65.56
C LEU A 235 1.70 15.46 65.45
N GLN A 236 1.59 16.39 66.39
CA GLN A 236 0.53 17.39 66.46
C GLN A 236 1.15 18.79 66.53
N VAL A 237 0.98 19.57 65.47
CA VAL A 237 1.57 20.91 65.32
C VAL A 237 0.48 21.96 65.48
N ALA A 238 0.47 22.68 66.61
CA ALA A 238 -0.50 23.75 66.91
C ALA A 238 -1.99 23.34 66.85
N THR A 239 -2.34 22.18 67.42
CA THR A 239 -3.66 21.54 67.17
C THR A 239 -4.77 21.90 68.17
N GLY A 240 -4.49 22.80 69.11
CA GLY A 240 -5.43 23.17 70.17
C GLY A 240 -5.12 24.56 70.77
N GLY A 241 -5.90 24.99 71.75
CA GLY A 241 -5.90 26.38 72.24
C GLY A 241 -6.72 27.32 71.35
N THR A 242 -6.82 28.58 71.77
CA THR A 242 -7.65 29.62 71.11
C THR A 242 -6.86 30.90 70.77
N SER A 243 -5.55 30.91 71.00
CA SER A 243 -4.68 32.04 70.67
C SER A 243 -4.21 31.97 69.22
N SER A 244 -4.47 33.02 68.43
CA SER A 244 -3.95 33.16 67.06
C SER A 244 -2.51 33.66 66.99
N THR A 245 -1.86 33.91 68.14
CA THR A 245 -0.46 34.37 68.22
C THR A 245 0.51 33.29 68.73
N ALA A 246 0.01 32.10 69.04
CA ALA A 246 0.86 30.94 69.29
C ALA A 246 1.14 30.17 67.98
N SER A 247 2.27 29.45 67.92
CA SER A 247 2.73 28.78 66.71
C SER A 247 3.49 27.47 66.96
N GLY A 248 3.23 26.45 66.15
CA GLY A 248 4.00 25.21 66.10
C GLY A 248 4.79 25.16 64.79
N THR A 249 6.09 24.91 64.85
CA THR A 249 6.95 24.82 63.65
C THR A 249 7.68 23.48 63.58
N VAL A 250 7.68 22.84 62.40
CA VAL A 250 8.49 21.66 62.11
C VAL A 250 9.32 21.93 60.88
N ASN A 251 10.64 21.84 61.00
CA ASN A 251 11.58 21.99 59.89
C ASN A 251 12.28 20.66 59.65
N VAL A 252 12.30 20.17 58.41
CA VAL A 252 13.06 19.00 57.99
C VAL A 252 13.95 19.40 56.82
N ASP A 253 15.24 19.60 57.06
CA ASP A 253 16.16 20.24 56.10
C ASP A 253 17.44 19.44 55.83
N GLY A 254 17.91 19.47 54.59
CA GLY A 254 19.17 18.86 54.16
C GLY A 254 19.10 17.41 53.69
N LEU A 255 20.17 16.97 53.03
CA LEU A 255 20.26 15.65 52.39
C LEU A 255 20.37 14.51 53.42
N ASN A 256 19.62 13.43 53.18
CA ASN A 256 19.49 12.26 54.06
C ASN A 256 18.82 12.55 55.43
N THR A 257 18.28 13.75 55.63
CA THR A 257 17.49 14.09 56.82
C THR A 257 16.12 13.43 56.74
N VAL A 258 15.70 12.70 57.79
CA VAL A 258 14.45 11.94 57.81
C VAL A 258 13.66 12.18 59.10
N LEU A 259 12.36 12.43 58.95
CA LEU A 259 11.36 12.44 60.02
C LEU A 259 10.28 11.40 59.72
N ASP A 260 10.26 10.31 60.48
CA ASP A 260 9.28 9.23 60.36
C ASP A 260 8.15 9.40 61.39
N VAL A 261 6.89 9.47 60.95
CA VAL A 261 5.69 9.59 61.80
C VAL A 261 4.80 8.36 61.64
N THR A 262 4.84 7.47 62.62
CA THR A 262 4.35 6.08 62.46
C THR A 262 2.84 5.88 62.70
N SER A 263 2.12 6.89 63.20
CA SER A 263 0.67 6.77 63.49
C SER A 263 -0.19 7.87 62.83
N SER A 264 0.12 9.15 62.99
CA SER A 264 -0.64 10.25 62.35
C SER A 264 0.04 11.61 62.47
N LEU A 265 -0.28 12.50 61.52
CA LEU A 265 0.15 13.89 61.48
C LEU A 265 -1.08 14.82 61.45
N LEU A 266 -1.14 15.78 62.38
CA LEU A 266 -2.18 16.82 62.43
C LEU A 266 -1.50 18.19 62.50
N ILE A 267 -1.83 19.08 61.57
CA ILE A 267 -1.21 20.40 61.43
C ILE A 267 -2.28 21.48 61.55
N GLY A 268 -2.11 22.41 62.49
CA GLY A 268 -3.01 23.53 62.74
C GLY A 268 -4.30 23.17 63.48
N ASN A 269 -5.17 24.18 63.61
CA ASN A 269 -6.38 24.17 64.43
C ASN A 269 -7.62 24.46 63.57
N SER A 270 -8.68 23.66 63.72
CA SER A 270 -9.92 23.75 62.93
C SER A 270 -10.75 25.02 63.17
N SER A 271 -10.46 25.77 64.24
CA SER A 271 -11.27 26.90 64.73
C SER A 271 -10.58 28.27 64.65
N SER A 272 -9.52 28.41 63.84
CA SER A 272 -8.64 29.60 63.76
C SER A 272 -7.92 29.96 65.07
N GLY A 273 -7.44 28.92 65.76
CA GLY A 273 -6.45 29.05 66.85
C GLY A 273 -5.01 29.22 66.33
N PRO A 274 -4.01 28.60 66.97
CA PRO A 274 -2.60 28.84 66.64
C PRO A 274 -2.18 28.32 65.26
N ALA A 275 -1.12 28.89 64.69
CA ALA A 275 -0.60 28.53 63.37
C ALA A 275 0.31 27.31 63.45
N GLY A 276 0.05 26.28 62.64
CA GLY A 276 0.89 25.09 62.54
C GLY A 276 1.59 25.04 61.19
N THR A 277 2.93 25.04 61.17
CA THR A 277 3.72 25.01 59.94
C THR A 277 4.65 23.80 59.94
N VAL A 278 4.62 23.03 58.84
CA VAL A 278 5.61 22.00 58.52
C VAL A 278 6.33 22.42 57.24
N GLN A 279 7.66 22.44 57.24
CA GLN A 279 8.49 22.80 56.09
C GLN A 279 9.54 21.72 55.81
N LEU A 280 9.60 21.28 54.55
CA LEU A 280 10.61 20.35 54.04
C LEU A 280 11.50 21.09 53.03
N ALA A 281 12.83 20.96 53.14
CA ALA A 281 13.79 21.68 52.29
C ALA A 281 15.09 20.90 52.02
N ASN A 282 15.80 21.29 50.95
CA ASN A 282 17.16 20.84 50.57
C ASN A 282 17.46 19.32 50.64
N GLY A 283 16.46 18.45 50.44
CA GLY A 283 16.60 16.99 50.52
C GLY A 283 15.93 16.32 51.74
N GLY A 284 15.33 17.10 52.64
CA GLY A 284 14.66 16.60 53.85
C GLY A 284 13.39 15.81 53.54
N MET A 285 13.23 14.69 54.24
CA MET A 285 12.16 13.70 54.01
C MET A 285 11.24 13.56 55.22
N LEU A 286 9.93 13.68 55.01
CA LEU A 286 8.88 13.40 56.00
C LEU A 286 8.05 12.22 55.52
N ASN A 287 8.06 11.13 56.29
CA ASN A 287 7.26 9.93 56.02
C ASN A 287 6.13 9.85 57.06
N VAL A 288 4.89 9.63 56.62
CA VAL A 288 3.72 9.49 57.51
C VAL A 288 2.96 8.22 57.17
N VAL A 289 2.91 7.28 58.12
CA VAL A 289 2.33 5.94 57.90
C VAL A 289 0.79 5.97 57.91
N GLY A 290 0.19 6.74 58.83
CA GLY A 290 -1.26 6.90 58.94
C GLY A 290 -1.78 8.20 58.33
N ALA A 291 -2.95 8.64 58.80
CA ALA A 291 -3.62 9.82 58.24
C ALA A 291 -2.84 11.12 58.48
N THR A 292 -2.84 11.99 57.46
CA THR A 292 -2.40 13.38 57.57
C THR A 292 -3.60 14.31 57.38
N THR A 293 -3.81 15.22 58.34
CA THR A 293 -4.84 16.27 58.22
C THR A 293 -4.19 17.65 58.40
N ILE A 294 -4.43 18.54 57.44
CA ILE A 294 -4.05 19.95 57.53
C ILE A 294 -5.31 20.76 57.82
N GLU A 295 -5.39 21.32 59.01
CA GLU A 295 -6.54 22.08 59.51
C GLU A 295 -6.50 23.55 59.10
N LYS A 296 -7.54 24.31 59.43
CA LYS A 296 -7.76 25.70 58.98
C LYS A 296 -6.62 26.70 59.27
N SER A 297 -5.81 26.49 60.30
CA SER A 297 -4.59 27.29 60.56
C SER A 297 -3.29 26.49 60.35
N GLY A 298 -3.38 25.40 59.58
CA GLY A 298 -2.30 24.48 59.28
C GLY A 298 -1.72 24.68 57.88
N GLU A 299 -0.42 24.47 57.77
CA GLU A 299 0.33 24.67 56.54
C GLU A 299 1.46 23.64 56.39
N LEU A 300 1.57 23.00 55.22
CA LEU A 300 2.70 22.15 54.84
C LEU A 300 3.34 22.73 53.57
N ARG A 301 4.64 23.04 53.63
CA ARG A 301 5.44 23.49 52.50
C ARG A 301 6.53 22.48 52.14
N ILE A 302 6.71 22.22 50.85
CA ILE A 302 7.89 21.56 50.29
C ILE A 302 8.59 22.61 49.42
N ASN A 303 9.79 23.00 49.81
CA ASN A 303 10.51 24.16 49.24
C ASN A 303 11.87 23.73 48.67
N GLY A 304 12.10 24.02 47.39
CA GLY A 304 13.37 23.77 46.72
C GLY A 304 13.55 22.32 46.27
N THR A 305 14.72 22.01 45.71
CA THR A 305 14.97 20.71 45.10
C THR A 305 15.13 19.60 46.14
N ASN A 306 14.53 18.44 45.83
CA ASN A 306 14.65 17.16 46.53
C ASN A 306 13.97 17.03 47.92
N GLY A 307 13.26 18.04 48.43
CA GLY A 307 12.37 17.84 49.60
C GLY A 307 11.30 16.78 49.31
N SER A 308 10.92 15.94 50.29
CA SER A 308 10.02 14.79 50.03
C SER A 308 9.01 14.54 51.15
N PHE A 309 7.72 14.54 50.81
CA PHE A 309 6.63 14.15 51.71
C PHE A 309 5.98 12.84 51.24
N ASN A 310 6.06 11.78 52.03
CA ASN A 310 5.54 10.45 51.70
C ASN A 310 4.41 10.07 52.67
N ALA A 311 3.16 10.22 52.24
CA ALA A 311 1.98 9.83 53.01
C ALA A 311 1.47 8.46 52.56
N ALA A 312 1.63 7.44 53.40
CA ALA A 312 1.04 6.12 53.15
C ALA A 312 -0.47 6.12 53.46
N GLY A 313 -0.88 6.79 54.54
CA GLY A 313 -2.29 7.03 54.86
C GLY A 313 -2.89 8.22 54.09
N PRO A 314 -4.21 8.47 54.25
CA PRO A 314 -4.92 9.48 53.47
C PRO A 314 -4.53 10.90 53.89
N VAL A 315 -4.43 11.80 52.92
CA VAL A 315 -4.20 13.24 53.15
C VAL A 315 -5.53 13.99 53.03
N THR A 316 -5.85 14.83 54.03
CA THR A 316 -7.06 15.68 54.03
C THR A 316 -6.70 17.15 54.27
N LEU A 317 -7.29 18.03 53.47
CA LEU A 317 -7.15 19.49 53.59
C LEU A 317 -8.48 20.11 54.04
N SER A 318 -8.45 20.84 55.17
CA SER A 318 -9.60 21.61 55.66
C SER A 318 -9.71 22.97 54.97
N ASN A 319 -10.89 23.58 55.00
CA ASN A 319 -11.11 24.93 54.46
C ASN A 319 -10.16 25.96 55.09
N GLY A 320 -9.37 26.65 54.25
CA GLY A 320 -8.37 27.63 54.69
C GLY A 320 -7.02 27.07 55.12
N SER A 321 -6.82 25.75 55.12
CA SER A 321 -5.49 25.13 55.21
C SER A 321 -4.65 25.43 53.96
N THR A 322 -3.32 25.27 54.05
CA THR A 322 -2.42 25.40 52.89
C THR A 322 -1.56 24.15 52.71
N PHE A 323 -1.48 23.65 51.48
CA PHE A 323 -0.44 22.72 51.03
C PHE A 323 0.31 23.36 49.85
N SER A 324 1.62 23.58 50.00
CA SER A 324 2.47 24.19 48.98
C SER A 324 3.56 23.23 48.52
N LEU A 325 3.63 22.99 47.21
CA LEU A 325 4.66 22.18 46.55
C LEU A 325 5.42 23.05 45.56
N ASP A 326 6.66 23.39 45.92
CA ASP A 326 7.57 24.28 45.19
C ASP A 326 8.93 23.59 45.02
N GLY A 327 8.93 22.53 44.21
CA GLY A 327 10.06 21.62 44.02
C GLY A 327 10.00 20.39 44.93
N GLY A 328 10.77 19.37 44.58
CA GLY A 328 10.76 18.10 45.31
C GLY A 328 9.56 17.21 44.93
N ALA A 329 9.09 16.39 45.89
CA ALA A 329 8.06 15.39 45.66
C ALA A 329 7.05 15.25 46.81
N ALA A 330 5.78 15.06 46.47
CA ALA A 330 4.71 14.66 47.38
C ALA A 330 4.10 13.34 46.89
N ASN A 331 4.12 12.28 47.70
CA ASN A 331 3.71 10.94 47.31
C ASN A 331 2.60 10.42 48.24
N PHE A 332 1.38 10.27 47.72
CA PHE A 332 0.18 9.93 48.47
C PHE A 332 -0.36 8.55 48.05
N SER A 333 -0.20 7.54 48.92
CA SER A 333 -0.58 6.16 48.61
C SER A 333 -2.05 5.82 48.90
N SER A 334 -2.74 6.66 49.69
CA SER A 334 -4.17 6.51 50.02
C SER A 334 -5.04 7.69 49.56
N GLY A 335 -4.53 8.51 48.64
CA GLY A 335 -5.28 9.63 48.06
C GLY A 335 -5.21 10.96 48.80
N LEU A 336 -5.81 11.98 48.19
CA LEU A 336 -5.94 13.36 48.67
C LEU A 336 -7.42 13.77 48.65
N ASN A 337 -7.91 14.26 49.78
CA ASN A 337 -9.24 14.83 49.91
C ASN A 337 -9.17 16.34 50.19
N ASN A 338 -9.47 17.15 49.18
CA ASN A 338 -9.64 18.61 49.28
C ASN A 338 -11.09 19.06 49.04
N LEU A 339 -12.09 18.26 49.45
CA LEU A 339 -13.52 18.63 49.33
C LEU A 339 -13.90 19.90 50.10
N ALA A 340 -13.05 20.39 51.00
CA ALA A 340 -13.30 21.58 51.81
C ALA A 340 -12.66 22.87 51.25
N ASP A 341 -12.00 22.82 50.09
CA ASP A 341 -11.25 23.93 49.49
C ASP A 341 -10.20 24.54 50.45
N GLY A 342 -9.26 23.72 50.88
CA GLY A 342 -7.93 24.17 51.29
C GLY A 342 -7.10 24.61 50.07
N ALA A 343 -6.13 25.50 50.29
CA ALA A 343 -5.26 26.03 49.26
C ALA A 343 -4.22 24.97 48.83
N LEU A 344 -4.47 24.32 47.69
CA LEU A 344 -3.55 23.41 47.03
C LEU A 344 -2.68 24.19 46.03
N THR A 345 -1.52 24.65 46.48
CA THR A 345 -0.59 25.49 45.70
C THR A 345 0.54 24.63 45.13
N PHE A 346 0.44 24.28 43.84
CA PHE A 346 1.45 23.45 43.16
C PHE A 346 2.17 24.28 42.10
N LEU A 347 3.44 24.62 42.37
CA LEU A 347 4.23 25.56 41.57
C LEU A 347 5.36 24.87 40.81
N ASP A 348 5.97 23.83 41.39
CA ASP A 348 7.02 23.03 40.74
C ASP A 348 7.19 21.67 41.45
N GLY A 349 7.85 20.70 40.83
CA GLY A 349 8.09 19.37 41.39
C GLY A 349 7.01 18.34 41.03
N THR A 350 6.94 17.21 41.75
CA THR A 350 6.06 16.08 41.42
C THR A 350 5.05 15.75 42.52
N LEU A 351 3.76 15.68 42.18
CA LEU A 351 2.68 15.17 43.03
C LEU A 351 2.24 13.80 42.50
N THR A 352 2.59 12.73 43.23
CA THR A 352 2.20 11.35 42.92
C THR A 352 1.03 10.92 43.78
N VAL A 353 -0.05 10.45 43.17
CA VAL A 353 -1.12 9.70 43.84
C VAL A 353 -1.09 8.27 43.32
N SER A 354 -0.68 7.33 44.17
CA SER A 354 -0.44 5.92 43.80
C SER A 354 -1.54 4.96 44.27
N GLY A 355 -2.59 5.48 44.91
CA GLY A 355 -3.77 4.74 45.31
C GLY A 355 -4.83 5.65 45.92
N GLY A 356 -6.02 5.13 46.17
CA GLY A 356 -7.15 5.89 46.71
C GLY A 356 -7.76 6.88 45.71
N VAL A 357 -8.32 7.97 46.21
CA VAL A 357 -9.01 8.99 45.40
C VAL A 357 -8.23 10.31 45.43
N LEU A 358 -8.05 10.95 44.27
CA LEU A 358 -7.70 12.37 44.19
C LEU A 358 -8.98 13.20 44.04
N VAL A 359 -9.24 14.05 45.03
CA VAL A 359 -10.26 15.10 44.98
C VAL A 359 -9.54 16.45 45.20
N PRO A 360 -9.22 17.21 44.14
CA PRO A 360 -8.32 18.36 44.24
C PRO A 360 -8.99 19.66 44.70
N ASN A 361 -10.33 19.73 44.65
CA ASN A 361 -11.18 20.82 45.15
C ASN A 361 -12.60 20.28 45.43
N SER A 362 -13.53 21.13 45.88
CA SER A 362 -14.94 20.77 46.16
C SER A 362 -15.79 20.35 44.96
N GLY A 363 -15.23 20.32 43.74
CA GLY A 363 -15.90 19.95 42.50
C GLY A 363 -16.09 21.11 41.52
N GLY A 364 -15.23 22.13 41.55
CA GLY A 364 -15.15 23.17 40.53
C GLY A 364 -14.43 22.70 39.26
N VAL A 365 -14.17 23.63 38.32
CA VAL A 365 -13.17 23.42 37.26
C VAL A 365 -11.82 23.16 37.94
N TYR A 366 -11.11 22.11 37.54
CA TYR A 366 -9.76 21.84 38.02
C TYR A 366 -8.74 22.35 37.01
N THR A 367 -8.23 23.55 37.28
CA THR A 367 -7.07 24.12 36.57
C THR A 367 -5.79 23.59 37.20
N PHE A 368 -4.96 22.96 36.38
CA PHE A 368 -3.63 22.47 36.70
C PHE A 368 -2.64 23.18 35.78
N ASP A 369 -1.97 24.19 36.34
CA ASP A 369 -1.23 25.22 35.61
C ASP A 369 0.09 25.53 36.33
N GLY A 370 1.08 26.04 35.59
CA GLY A 370 2.34 26.50 36.17
C GLY A 370 2.25 27.88 36.86
N PRO A 371 3.35 28.37 37.44
CA PRO A 371 3.47 29.75 37.94
C PRO A 371 3.99 30.73 36.87
N GLU A 372 3.81 32.02 37.11
CA GLU A 372 4.23 33.09 36.19
C GLU A 372 5.77 33.16 36.01
N PRO A 373 6.30 33.39 34.79
CA PRO A 373 7.71 33.11 34.47
C PRO A 373 8.68 34.23 34.92
N GLU A 374 8.18 35.41 35.29
CA GLU A 374 9.04 36.51 35.77
C GLU A 374 9.67 36.24 37.14
N LEU A 375 9.27 35.16 37.84
CA LEU A 375 9.73 34.87 39.20
C LEU A 375 10.88 33.85 39.30
N VAL A 376 10.81 32.69 38.62
CA VAL A 376 11.91 31.69 38.66
C VAL A 376 11.85 30.63 37.54
N GLY A 377 12.92 30.55 36.74
CA GLY A 377 13.39 29.33 36.08
C GLY A 377 12.43 28.59 35.14
N THR A 378 12.71 27.31 34.92
CA THR A 378 11.89 26.37 34.12
C THR A 378 11.09 25.46 35.06
N ARG A 379 10.20 26.05 35.87
CA ARG A 379 9.30 25.31 36.76
C ARG A 379 8.27 24.56 35.93
N LEU A 380 8.01 23.29 36.27
CA LEU A 380 7.10 22.42 35.53
C LEU A 380 6.43 21.45 36.51
N PRO A 381 5.29 21.83 37.13
CA PRO A 381 4.57 20.94 38.02
C PRO A 381 4.13 19.67 37.28
N HIS A 382 4.35 18.51 37.91
CA HIS A 382 4.03 17.19 37.35
C HIS A 382 3.06 16.42 38.27
N LEU A 383 1.80 16.29 37.84
CA LEU A 383 0.80 15.44 38.50
C LEU A 383 0.86 14.02 37.93
N VAL A 384 1.06 13.02 38.79
CA VAL A 384 1.11 11.60 38.45
C VAL A 384 0.01 10.83 39.17
N LEU A 385 -0.95 10.29 38.42
CA LEU A 385 -1.86 9.25 38.88
C LEU A 385 -1.28 7.89 38.51
N THR A 386 -1.16 6.98 39.49
CA THR A 386 -0.63 5.63 39.28
C THR A 386 -1.26 4.59 40.20
N GLY A 387 -0.88 3.32 40.05
CA GLY A 387 -1.23 2.23 40.99
C GLY A 387 -2.72 1.94 41.19
N GLY A 388 -3.60 2.37 40.28
CA GLY A 388 -5.05 2.27 40.44
C GLY A 388 -5.70 3.44 41.19
N ALA A 389 -5.00 4.57 41.37
CA ALA A 389 -5.59 5.81 41.86
C ALA A 389 -6.74 6.29 40.96
N THR A 390 -7.79 6.86 41.57
CA THR A 390 -8.98 7.34 40.85
C THR A 390 -9.16 8.85 41.01
N ALA A 391 -9.43 9.57 39.92
CA ALA A 391 -9.72 11.01 39.92
C ALA A 391 -11.00 11.25 39.10
N ASN A 392 -12.15 11.36 39.77
CA ASN A 392 -13.43 11.65 39.12
C ASN A 392 -13.79 13.13 39.32
N LEU A 393 -13.42 13.96 38.37
CA LEU A 393 -13.67 15.39 38.37
C LEU A 393 -15.11 15.65 37.83
N PRO A 394 -15.99 16.32 38.58
CA PRO A 394 -17.38 16.51 38.18
C PRO A 394 -17.59 17.64 37.15
N ASN A 395 -16.52 18.34 36.79
CA ASN A 395 -16.49 19.49 35.88
C ASN A 395 -15.24 19.41 34.99
N ASP A 396 -14.81 20.54 34.43
CA ASP A 396 -13.76 20.60 33.43
C ASP A 396 -12.35 20.46 34.02
N LEU A 397 -11.43 19.93 33.21
CA LEU A 397 -10.01 19.77 33.50
C LEU A 397 -9.21 20.65 32.53
N ILE A 398 -8.42 21.59 33.06
CA ILE A 398 -7.54 22.44 32.25
C ILE A 398 -6.10 22.09 32.62
N VAL A 399 -5.32 21.59 31.66
CA VAL A 399 -3.88 21.36 31.78
C VAL A 399 -3.17 22.44 30.99
N SER A 400 -2.41 23.29 31.68
CA SER A 400 -1.79 24.51 31.13
C SER A 400 -2.82 25.52 30.62
N ASP A 401 -3.32 26.33 31.55
CA ASP A 401 -4.19 27.47 31.27
C ASP A 401 -3.36 28.66 30.78
N SER A 402 -2.37 29.09 31.58
CA SER A 402 -1.45 30.19 31.26
C SER A 402 0.02 29.76 31.12
N TYR A 403 0.43 28.65 31.76
CA TYR A 403 1.84 28.25 31.91
C TYR A 403 2.05 26.72 31.77
N PRO A 404 3.29 26.23 31.51
CA PRO A 404 3.54 24.81 31.27
C PRO A 404 3.26 23.90 32.48
N ALA A 405 2.66 22.73 32.23
CA ALA A 405 2.29 21.75 33.25
C ALA A 405 2.25 20.33 32.66
N ARG A 406 2.50 19.29 33.49
CA ARG A 406 2.54 17.89 33.04
C ARG A 406 1.61 16.97 33.83
N LEU A 407 0.74 16.24 33.14
CA LEU A 407 -0.13 15.21 33.69
C LEU A 407 0.32 13.82 33.23
N THR A 408 0.24 12.82 34.12
CA THR A 408 0.47 11.42 33.78
C THR A 408 -0.56 10.53 34.47
N VAL A 409 -1.18 9.62 33.72
CA VAL A 409 -2.15 8.64 34.21
C VAL A 409 -1.63 7.26 33.83
N SER A 410 -1.28 6.44 34.81
CA SER A 410 -0.47 5.23 34.62
C SER A 410 -0.89 4.07 35.52
N GLY A 411 -0.34 2.87 35.30
CA GLY A 411 -0.48 1.76 36.24
C GLY A 411 -1.92 1.33 36.54
N GLY A 412 -2.86 1.55 35.62
CA GLY A 412 -4.30 1.27 35.82
C GLY A 412 -5.07 2.35 36.58
N ALA A 413 -4.51 3.56 36.74
CA ALA A 413 -5.23 4.71 37.29
C ALA A 413 -6.36 5.18 36.35
N THR A 414 -7.43 5.75 36.93
CA THR A 414 -8.62 6.17 36.19
C THR A 414 -8.94 7.65 36.40
N LEU A 415 -8.94 8.44 35.33
CA LEU A 415 -9.32 9.85 35.30
C LEU A 415 -10.65 10.05 34.56
N SER A 416 -11.54 10.90 35.06
CA SER A 416 -12.72 11.37 34.34
C SER A 416 -13.04 12.84 34.62
N ASN A 417 -13.61 13.52 33.64
CA ASN A 417 -13.93 14.96 33.64
C ASN A 417 -14.99 15.28 32.58
N ILE A 418 -15.52 16.52 32.55
CA ILE A 418 -16.52 16.95 31.54
C ILE A 418 -15.84 17.42 30.25
N VAL A 419 -15.33 18.66 30.19
CA VAL A 419 -14.47 19.16 29.11
C VAL A 419 -13.00 19.06 29.53
N ALA A 420 -12.11 18.74 28.60
CA ALA A 420 -10.67 18.82 28.79
C ALA A 420 -10.09 19.93 27.90
N GLU A 421 -9.29 20.81 28.47
CA GLU A 421 -8.46 21.78 27.75
C GLU A 421 -6.99 21.43 28.01
N VAL A 422 -6.17 21.31 26.96
CA VAL A 422 -4.73 21.02 27.07
C VAL A 422 -3.96 22.03 26.22
N GLY A 423 -3.17 22.88 26.87
CA GLY A 423 -2.34 23.90 26.21
C GLY A 423 -3.15 25.06 25.65
N LYS A 424 -3.64 25.92 26.56
CA LYS A 424 -4.70 26.89 26.25
C LYS A 424 -4.16 28.22 25.70
N VAL A 425 -3.36 28.94 26.48
CA VAL A 425 -2.73 30.22 26.08
C VAL A 425 -1.38 29.98 25.40
N GLY A 426 -0.94 30.89 24.52
CA GLY A 426 0.30 30.78 23.73
C GLY A 426 1.63 30.65 24.49
N SER A 427 1.62 30.70 25.84
CA SER A 427 2.75 30.44 26.74
C SER A 427 2.62 29.13 27.53
N ALA A 428 1.53 28.40 27.32
CA ALA A 428 1.08 27.30 28.17
C ALA A 428 1.24 25.96 27.44
N ASP A 429 2.42 25.36 27.52
CA ASP A 429 2.70 24.03 26.93
C ASP A 429 2.15 22.92 27.83
N GLY A 430 1.01 22.33 27.43
CA GLY A 430 0.31 21.28 28.18
C GLY A 430 0.72 19.88 27.73
N PHE A 431 1.26 19.08 28.64
CA PHE A 431 1.71 17.70 28.37
C PHE A 431 0.90 16.66 29.13
N VAL A 432 0.22 15.75 28.44
CA VAL A 432 -0.50 14.62 29.04
C VAL A 432 0.07 13.29 28.55
N THR A 433 0.21 12.32 29.45
CA THR A 433 0.54 10.94 29.11
C THR A 433 -0.44 9.99 29.80
N VAL A 434 -1.14 9.15 29.04
CA VAL A 434 -1.97 8.05 29.57
C VAL A 434 -1.32 6.75 29.11
N SER A 435 -0.77 5.95 30.02
CA SER A 435 0.05 4.79 29.61
C SER A 435 -0.08 3.54 30.47
N GLY A 436 0.08 2.39 29.81
CA GLY A 436 0.23 1.08 30.45
C GLY A 436 -1.03 0.53 31.12
N THR A 437 -0.84 -0.59 31.80
CA THR A 437 -1.83 -1.28 32.63
C THR A 437 -1.35 -1.38 34.08
N SER A 438 -2.26 -1.69 35.00
CA SER A 438 -1.92 -2.17 36.34
C SER A 438 -1.26 -3.55 36.30
N ALA A 439 -0.63 -3.97 37.40
CA ALA A 439 -0.11 -5.34 37.55
C ALA A 439 -1.19 -6.44 37.41
N GLY A 440 -2.48 -6.10 37.47
CA GLY A 440 -3.61 -6.99 37.21
C GLY A 440 -4.15 -6.95 35.78
N GLY A 441 -3.52 -6.20 34.86
CA GLY A 441 -3.95 -6.06 33.46
C GLY A 441 -5.10 -5.06 33.22
N ALA A 442 -5.63 -4.40 34.26
CA ALA A 442 -6.61 -3.33 34.05
C ALA A 442 -5.90 -2.07 33.47
N PRO A 443 -6.37 -1.49 32.35
CA PRO A 443 -5.70 -0.40 31.66
C PRO A 443 -5.79 0.94 32.41
N SER A 444 -4.82 1.82 32.19
CA SER A 444 -4.94 3.23 32.59
C SER A 444 -5.98 3.92 31.71
N THR A 445 -6.93 4.64 32.30
CA THR A 445 -8.07 5.21 31.54
C THR A 445 -8.24 6.71 31.74
N TRP A 446 -8.59 7.43 30.68
CA TRP A 446 -9.09 8.81 30.75
C TRP A 446 -10.43 8.95 30.02
N ALA A 447 -11.51 9.24 30.74
CA ALA A 447 -12.87 9.38 30.21
C ALA A 447 -13.35 10.83 30.27
N ASN A 448 -13.25 11.54 29.14
CA ASN A 448 -13.72 12.90 28.95
C ASN A 448 -15.15 12.91 28.41
N LEU A 449 -16.13 13.30 29.22
CA LEU A 449 -17.56 13.09 28.93
C LEU A 449 -18.17 14.07 27.89
N SER A 450 -17.41 15.07 27.44
CA SER A 450 -17.81 16.07 26.46
C SER A 450 -16.69 16.31 25.43
N SER A 451 -16.39 17.57 25.08
CA SER A 451 -15.29 17.96 24.19
C SER A 451 -13.90 17.80 24.83
N MET A 452 -12.91 17.39 24.04
CA MET A 452 -11.49 17.44 24.37
C MET A 452 -10.79 18.42 23.41
N LEU A 453 -10.11 19.41 23.97
CA LEU A 453 -9.67 20.63 23.28
C LEU A 453 -8.16 20.79 23.45
N ILE A 454 -7.41 20.61 22.36
CA ILE A 454 -5.97 20.34 22.41
C ILE A 454 -5.24 21.39 21.56
N GLY A 455 -4.37 22.19 22.18
CA GLY A 455 -3.72 23.33 21.54
C GLY A 455 -4.74 24.38 21.12
N TRP A 456 -5.25 25.15 22.09
CA TRP A 456 -6.23 26.19 21.80
C TRP A 456 -5.56 27.36 21.07
N SER A 457 -4.65 28.05 21.76
CA SER A 457 -3.77 29.09 21.22
C SER A 457 -2.29 28.91 21.60
N GLY A 458 -1.99 27.93 22.45
CA GLY A 458 -0.65 27.38 22.69
C GLY A 458 -0.57 25.91 22.28
N LYS A 459 0.35 25.17 22.89
CA LYS A 459 0.68 23.80 22.49
C LYS A 459 0.07 22.77 23.44
N GLY A 460 -0.78 21.89 22.93
CA GLY A 460 -1.31 20.74 23.66
C GLY A 460 -0.76 19.44 23.10
N THR A 461 -0.18 18.59 23.94
CA THR A 461 0.39 17.28 23.54
C THR A 461 -0.17 16.15 24.41
N ILE A 462 -0.76 15.12 23.79
CA ILE A 462 -1.22 13.90 24.47
C ILE A 462 -0.52 12.67 23.89
N LEU A 463 0.02 11.81 24.75
CA LEU A 463 0.49 10.47 24.41
C LEU A 463 -0.41 9.42 25.05
N VAL A 464 -0.88 8.45 24.26
CA VAL A 464 -1.64 7.28 24.71
C VAL A 464 -0.89 6.00 24.32
N ASP A 465 -0.37 5.28 25.31
CA ASP A 465 0.63 4.22 25.06
C ASP A 465 0.44 2.94 25.92
N GLY A 466 1.05 1.82 25.51
CA GLY A 466 1.13 0.58 26.31
C GLY A 466 -0.22 -0.07 26.68
N GLY A 467 -1.25 0.10 25.85
CA GLY A 467 -2.60 -0.44 26.08
C GLY A 467 -3.53 0.45 26.91
N ALA A 468 -3.15 1.72 27.17
CA ALA A 468 -4.04 2.70 27.80
C ALA A 468 -5.28 3.01 26.96
N HIS A 469 -6.34 3.53 27.58
CA HIS A 469 -7.61 3.85 26.91
C HIS A 469 -8.07 5.29 27.19
N VAL A 470 -8.23 6.09 26.13
CA VAL A 470 -8.81 7.43 26.20
C VAL A 470 -10.18 7.45 25.53
N HIS A 471 -11.14 8.15 26.13
CA HIS A 471 -12.46 8.38 25.58
C HIS A 471 -12.80 9.87 25.58
N SER A 472 -13.43 10.34 24.50
CA SER A 472 -14.01 11.68 24.36
C SER A 472 -15.38 11.63 23.69
N GLY A 473 -16.23 12.64 23.95
CA GLY A 473 -17.46 12.86 23.18
C GLY A 473 -17.17 13.54 21.84
N ALA A 474 -16.36 14.60 21.85
CA ALA A 474 -15.83 15.26 20.65
C ALA A 474 -14.36 15.66 20.87
N ALA A 475 -13.61 15.89 19.80
CA ALA A 475 -12.19 16.26 19.88
C ALA A 475 -11.84 17.36 18.87
N THR A 476 -11.05 18.36 19.30
CA THR A 476 -10.50 19.41 18.43
C THR A 476 -9.02 19.63 18.73
N LEU A 477 -8.18 19.50 17.71
CA LEU A 477 -6.75 19.81 17.74
C LEU A 477 -6.50 21.09 16.93
N GLY A 478 -5.70 22.05 17.43
CA GLY A 478 -5.31 23.26 16.69
C GLY A 478 -6.49 24.22 16.47
N ILE A 479 -6.99 24.81 17.57
CA ILE A 479 -8.32 25.44 17.61
C ILE A 479 -8.32 26.83 16.98
N ILE A 480 -7.44 27.74 17.42
CA ILE A 480 -7.25 29.07 16.83
C ILE A 480 -5.88 29.17 16.13
N SER A 481 -5.60 30.28 15.45
CA SER A 481 -4.48 30.44 14.50
C SER A 481 -3.05 30.39 15.05
N THR A 482 -2.87 30.09 16.34
CA THR A 482 -1.58 29.82 16.98
C THR A 482 -1.60 28.53 17.80
N GLY A 483 -2.72 27.81 17.81
CA GLY A 483 -2.87 26.56 18.55
C GLY A 483 -2.20 25.40 17.83
N GLU A 484 -1.36 24.65 18.55
CA GLU A 484 -0.73 23.42 18.11
C GLU A 484 -1.29 22.24 18.91
N GLY A 485 -2.20 21.47 18.33
CA GLY A 485 -2.77 20.28 18.98
C GLY A 485 -2.13 18.99 18.46
N SER A 486 -1.49 18.22 19.33
CA SER A 486 -0.81 16.97 18.95
C SER A 486 -1.28 15.78 19.80
N VAL A 487 -1.60 14.66 19.15
CA VAL A 487 -1.93 13.39 19.81
C VAL A 487 -1.21 12.23 19.13
N THR A 488 -0.52 11.41 19.92
CA THR A 488 -0.01 10.10 19.50
C THR A 488 -0.73 8.97 20.23
N VAL A 489 -1.24 7.99 19.48
CA VAL A 489 -1.78 6.73 20.01
C VAL A 489 -0.88 5.60 19.51
N SER A 490 -0.07 5.04 20.42
CA SER A 490 1.00 4.10 20.11
C SER A 490 0.86 2.76 20.83
N GLY A 491 1.31 1.68 20.20
CA GLY A 491 1.65 0.44 20.90
C GLY A 491 0.47 -0.40 21.43
N VAL A 492 0.86 -1.44 22.19
CA VAL A 492 0.00 -2.45 22.80
C VAL A 492 0.47 -2.73 24.24
N ASP A 493 -0.37 -3.34 25.08
CA ASP A 493 0.05 -3.90 26.37
C ASP A 493 0.83 -5.22 26.23
N SER A 494 1.22 -5.81 27.36
CA SER A 494 1.91 -7.11 27.42
C SER A 494 1.05 -8.32 27.01
N ALA A 495 -0.26 -8.14 26.74
CA ALA A 495 -1.17 -9.14 26.21
C ALA A 495 -1.49 -8.93 24.71
N GLY A 496 -0.99 -7.85 24.09
CA GLY A 496 -1.28 -7.48 22.70
C GLY A 496 -2.58 -6.69 22.51
N LEU A 497 -3.15 -6.11 23.57
CA LEU A 497 -4.29 -5.21 23.48
C LEU A 497 -3.82 -3.79 23.12
N PRO A 498 -4.41 -3.14 22.09
CA PRO A 498 -3.93 -1.84 21.62
C PRO A 498 -4.22 -0.71 22.58
N SER A 499 -3.34 0.31 22.57
CA SER A 499 -3.70 1.63 23.08
C SER A 499 -4.86 2.19 22.26
N THR A 500 -5.88 2.75 22.92
CA THR A 500 -7.11 3.20 22.24
C THR A 500 -7.44 4.66 22.48
N TRP A 501 -7.98 5.31 21.45
CA TRP A 501 -8.79 6.52 21.60
C TRP A 501 -10.16 6.31 20.95
N SER A 502 -11.24 6.47 21.73
CA SER A 502 -12.63 6.34 21.28
C SER A 502 -13.36 7.68 21.38
N ASN A 503 -13.68 8.30 20.24
CA ASN A 503 -14.33 9.60 20.15
C ASN A 503 -15.74 9.48 19.56
N ASN A 504 -16.77 9.51 20.42
CA ASN A 504 -18.17 9.22 20.06
C ASN A 504 -18.88 10.47 19.47
N GLY A 505 -18.26 11.04 18.43
CA GLY A 505 -18.69 12.27 17.78
C GLY A 505 -17.67 12.74 16.74
N SER A 506 -17.66 14.06 16.48
CA SER A 506 -16.73 14.68 15.54
C SER A 506 -15.32 14.78 16.13
N MET A 507 -14.31 14.45 15.32
CA MET A 507 -12.90 14.76 15.55
C MET A 507 -12.42 15.74 14.48
N THR A 508 -12.00 16.93 14.91
CA THR A 508 -11.47 17.98 14.04
C THR A 508 -9.97 18.14 14.28
N ILE A 509 -9.16 17.94 13.25
CA ILE A 509 -7.70 18.02 13.29
C ILE A 509 -7.30 19.25 12.48
N GLY A 510 -6.80 20.29 13.14
CA GLY A 510 -6.45 21.57 12.52
C GLY A 510 -7.71 22.33 12.08
N SER A 511 -8.37 23.02 13.01
CA SER A 511 -9.52 23.88 12.66
C SER A 511 -9.04 25.22 12.10
N ARG A 512 -8.33 26.00 12.91
CA ARG A 512 -7.76 27.30 12.47
C ARG A 512 -6.26 27.43 12.73
N GLY A 513 -5.71 26.53 13.53
CA GLY A 513 -4.28 26.33 13.73
C GLY A 513 -3.85 24.94 13.22
N GLU A 514 -2.80 24.39 13.83
CA GLU A 514 -2.19 23.12 13.40
C GLU A 514 -2.65 21.96 14.29
N GLY A 515 -3.13 20.89 13.66
CA GLY A 515 -3.51 19.64 14.32
C GLY A 515 -2.73 18.45 13.78
N LEU A 516 -2.21 17.62 14.68
CA LEU A 516 -1.43 16.42 14.38
C LEU A 516 -2.00 15.20 15.11
N LEU A 517 -2.41 14.18 14.35
CA LEU A 517 -2.73 12.85 14.88
C LEU A 517 -1.74 11.80 14.35
N THR A 518 -1.06 11.10 15.25
CA THR A 518 -0.20 9.95 14.92
C THR A 518 -0.82 8.68 15.50
N ILE A 519 -0.91 7.63 14.69
CA ILE A 519 -1.39 6.30 15.09
C ILE A 519 -0.36 5.28 14.64
N GLU A 520 0.34 4.64 15.58
CA GLU A 520 1.50 3.79 15.26
C GLU A 520 1.65 2.57 16.18
N GLY A 521 2.49 1.62 15.79
CA GLY A 521 2.82 0.44 16.59
C GLY A 521 1.62 -0.43 17.00
N GLY A 522 0.53 -0.45 16.23
CA GLY A 522 -0.71 -1.18 16.54
C GLY A 522 -1.80 -0.38 17.25
N GLY A 523 -1.58 0.91 17.54
CA GLY A 523 -2.56 1.79 18.17
C GLY A 523 -3.89 1.89 17.38
N LEU A 524 -4.99 2.14 18.09
CA LEU A 524 -6.36 2.14 17.54
C LEU A 524 -7.12 3.42 17.87
N VAL A 525 -7.49 4.19 16.85
CA VAL A 525 -8.43 5.33 16.97
C VAL A 525 -9.79 4.96 16.38
N SER A 526 -10.85 5.37 17.05
CA SER A 526 -12.23 5.26 16.57
C SER A 526 -12.98 6.59 16.71
N THR A 527 -13.73 6.96 15.67
CA THR A 527 -14.44 8.24 15.54
C THR A 527 -15.81 8.05 14.87
N ASP A 528 -16.79 8.91 15.16
CA ASP A 528 -18.03 8.92 14.39
C ASP A 528 -17.94 9.79 13.12
N ALA A 529 -17.22 10.92 13.20
CA ALA A 529 -16.86 11.72 12.03
C ALA A 529 -15.47 12.33 12.21
N ALA A 530 -14.79 12.60 11.08
CA ALA A 530 -13.46 13.18 11.07
C ALA A 530 -13.35 14.31 10.04
N SER A 531 -12.67 15.40 10.40
CA SER A 531 -12.33 16.49 9.48
C SER A 531 -10.90 16.98 9.70
N LEU A 532 -10.09 16.98 8.65
CA LEU A 532 -8.70 17.45 8.65
C LEU A 532 -8.63 18.78 7.89
N GLY A 533 -8.12 19.85 8.50
CA GLY A 533 -8.01 21.18 7.88
C GLY A 533 -9.39 21.85 7.71
N ASN A 534 -10.11 22.07 8.81
CA ASN A 534 -11.50 22.56 8.83
C ASN A 534 -11.57 24.07 9.13
N ALA A 535 -11.44 24.89 8.08
CA ALA A 535 -11.27 26.34 8.18
C ALA A 535 -12.42 27.13 7.52
N LEU A 536 -12.74 28.32 8.04
CA LEU A 536 -13.61 29.26 7.32
C LEU A 536 -12.85 30.00 6.21
N LEU A 537 -13.59 30.58 5.26
CA LEU A 537 -13.03 31.33 4.14
C LEU A 537 -12.10 32.47 4.62
N GLY A 538 -10.80 32.32 4.38
CA GLY A 538 -9.76 33.27 4.77
C GLY A 538 -8.92 32.86 5.98
N GLU A 539 -9.21 31.74 6.62
CA GLU A 539 -8.46 31.17 7.75
C GLU A 539 -7.49 30.05 7.28
N ARG A 540 -6.56 29.61 8.13
CA ARG A 540 -5.55 28.58 7.82
C ARG A 540 -5.57 27.42 8.82
N GLY A 541 -6.61 26.58 8.76
CA GLY A 541 -6.58 25.27 9.42
C GLY A 541 -5.64 24.32 8.70
N ILE A 542 -4.71 23.70 9.43
CA ILE A 542 -3.77 22.70 8.88
C ILE A 542 -3.94 21.40 9.67
N GLY A 543 -4.55 20.39 9.06
CA GLY A 543 -4.82 19.10 9.68
C GLY A 543 -3.97 17.98 9.09
N PHE A 544 -3.11 17.37 9.91
CA PHE A 544 -2.26 16.26 9.50
C PHE A 544 -2.58 15.00 10.30
N ALA A 545 -2.76 13.87 9.63
CA ALA A 545 -2.84 12.56 10.26
C ALA A 545 -1.89 11.55 9.60
N ASN A 546 -1.15 10.80 10.41
CA ASN A 546 -0.29 9.70 9.99
C ASN A 546 -0.74 8.41 10.68
N VAL A 547 -1.09 7.40 9.89
CA VAL A 547 -1.46 6.06 10.36
C VAL A 547 -0.42 5.09 9.80
N ALA A 548 0.45 4.56 10.66
CA ALA A 548 1.70 3.93 10.21
C ALA A 548 1.98 2.58 10.89
N GLY A 549 2.39 1.60 10.09
CA GLY A 549 3.01 0.37 10.57
C GLY A 549 2.08 -0.65 11.23
N VAL A 550 2.73 -1.60 11.90
CA VAL A 550 2.17 -2.71 12.68
C VAL A 550 2.84 -2.76 14.06
N ASP A 551 2.24 -3.48 15.00
CA ASP A 551 2.90 -3.86 16.26
C ASP A 551 3.96 -4.97 16.06
N ALA A 552 4.59 -5.40 17.14
CA ALA A 552 5.59 -6.49 17.13
C ALA A 552 5.02 -7.88 16.79
N ALA A 553 3.70 -8.04 16.72
CA ALA A 553 3.00 -9.28 16.34
C ALA A 553 2.41 -9.22 14.92
N GLY A 554 2.47 -8.08 14.23
CA GLY A 554 1.91 -7.85 12.89
C GLY A 554 0.48 -7.29 12.88
N ASN A 555 -0.07 -6.85 14.01
CA ASN A 555 -1.37 -6.17 14.04
C ASN A 555 -1.23 -4.73 13.53
N PRO A 556 -2.01 -4.27 12.54
CA PRO A 556 -1.86 -2.94 11.97
C PRO A 556 -2.35 -1.83 12.90
N SER A 557 -1.67 -0.68 12.84
CA SER A 557 -2.17 0.59 13.36
C SER A 557 -3.45 1.00 12.62
N ARG A 558 -4.48 1.46 13.34
CA ARG A 558 -5.85 1.53 12.80
C ARG A 558 -6.59 2.83 13.12
N TRP A 559 -7.31 3.34 12.12
CA TRP A 559 -8.36 4.35 12.31
C TRP A 559 -9.69 3.85 11.73
N ILE A 560 -10.72 3.78 12.57
CA ILE A 560 -12.07 3.36 12.20
C ILE A 560 -13.03 4.56 12.38
N ASN A 561 -13.50 5.16 11.29
CA ASN A 561 -14.37 6.33 11.33
C ASN A 561 -15.77 5.97 10.79
N THR A 562 -16.77 5.79 11.65
CA THR A 562 -18.07 5.19 11.26
C THR A 562 -18.85 6.00 10.22
N GLY A 563 -18.64 7.32 10.17
CA GLY A 563 -19.22 8.24 9.20
C GLY A 563 -18.25 8.75 8.12
N VAL A 564 -18.47 10.00 7.72
CA VAL A 564 -17.69 10.69 6.67
C VAL A 564 -16.34 11.15 7.23
N MET A 565 -15.31 11.13 6.38
CA MET A 565 -14.00 11.72 6.63
C MET A 565 -13.73 12.83 5.62
N ASN A 566 -13.68 14.09 6.07
CA ASN A 566 -13.32 15.25 5.25
C ASN A 566 -11.80 15.53 5.37
N ILE A 567 -11.15 15.89 4.26
CA ILE A 567 -9.69 16.12 4.21
C ILE A 567 -9.43 17.35 3.33
N GLY A 568 -9.11 18.50 3.93
CA GLY A 568 -9.03 19.80 3.24
C GLY A 568 -10.38 20.50 3.22
N ASP A 569 -11.06 20.57 4.36
CA ASP A 569 -12.42 21.11 4.52
C ASP A 569 -12.40 22.65 4.66
N GLY A 570 -11.93 23.31 3.60
CA GLY A 570 -11.70 24.77 3.53
C GLY A 570 -10.29 25.19 3.95
N GLY A 571 -9.60 24.38 4.76
CA GLY A 571 -8.18 24.50 5.06
C GLY A 571 -7.31 23.51 4.27
N GLU A 572 -6.12 23.22 4.80
CA GLU A 572 -5.19 22.21 4.27
C GLU A 572 -5.30 20.93 5.11
N GLY A 573 -5.62 19.81 4.46
CA GLY A 573 -5.75 18.50 5.12
C GLY A 573 -4.88 17.44 4.47
N THR A 574 -4.09 16.70 5.26
CA THR A 574 -3.23 15.62 4.80
C THR A 574 -3.44 14.35 5.62
N LEU A 575 -3.76 13.24 4.95
CA LEU A 575 -3.79 11.89 5.54
C LEU A 575 -2.72 11.02 4.88
N GLN A 576 -1.85 10.43 5.70
CA GLN A 576 -0.85 9.45 5.27
C GLN A 576 -1.13 8.09 5.88
N ILE A 577 -1.12 7.03 5.06
CA ILE A 577 -1.34 5.64 5.47
C ILE A 577 -0.19 4.79 4.95
N SER A 578 0.61 4.21 5.85
CA SER A 578 1.86 3.54 5.48
C SER A 578 2.18 2.28 6.29
N GLY A 579 3.10 1.45 5.79
CA GLY A 579 3.65 0.29 6.51
C GLY A 579 2.64 -0.82 6.86
N GLY A 580 1.54 -0.96 6.11
CA GLY A 580 0.49 -1.95 6.38
C GLY A 580 -0.66 -1.45 7.27
N ALA A 581 -0.62 -0.19 7.71
CA ALA A 581 -1.70 0.43 8.48
C ALA A 581 -3.04 0.48 7.74
N VAL A 582 -4.15 0.56 8.50
CA VAL A 582 -5.52 0.45 7.96
C VAL A 582 -6.42 1.61 8.42
N VAL A 583 -6.95 2.36 7.46
CA VAL A 583 -8.05 3.32 7.67
C VAL A 583 -9.33 2.79 7.01
N ALA A 584 -10.45 2.82 7.75
CA ALA A 584 -11.74 2.37 7.25
C ALA A 584 -12.85 3.35 7.66
N ASN A 585 -13.67 3.78 6.69
CA ASN A 585 -14.72 4.78 6.92
C ASN A 585 -15.88 4.72 5.93
N SER A 586 -16.99 5.44 6.18
CA SER A 586 -18.17 5.32 5.30
C SER A 586 -18.00 6.01 3.94
N SER A 587 -17.38 7.19 3.90
CA SER A 587 -17.04 7.90 2.66
C SER A 587 -15.94 8.94 2.93
N THR A 588 -14.98 9.08 2.02
CA THR A 588 -13.90 10.07 2.13
C THR A 588 -14.12 11.21 1.14
N ARG A 589 -14.00 12.45 1.60
CA ARG A 589 -14.16 13.67 0.81
C ARG A 589 -12.90 14.53 0.89
N ILE A 590 -12.05 14.41 -0.12
CA ILE A 590 -10.85 15.21 -0.27
C ILE A 590 -11.24 16.55 -0.89
N ALA A 591 -10.75 17.65 -0.31
CA ALA A 591 -11.05 19.04 -0.65
C ALA A 591 -12.56 19.33 -0.76
N SER A 592 -13.23 19.23 0.39
CA SER A 592 -14.70 19.24 0.54
C SER A 592 -15.34 20.60 0.25
N ALA A 593 -14.59 21.69 0.46
CA ALA A 593 -15.06 23.08 0.33
C ALA A 593 -14.15 23.90 -0.59
N LEU A 594 -14.68 25.01 -1.11
CA LEU A 594 -13.97 25.94 -2.00
C LEU A 594 -12.67 26.45 -1.35
N ASN A 595 -11.59 26.52 -2.13
CA ASN A 595 -10.22 26.86 -1.72
C ASN A 595 -9.54 25.88 -0.75
N GLY A 596 -10.25 24.88 -0.23
CA GLY A 596 -9.64 23.79 0.54
C GLY A 596 -8.65 22.99 -0.30
N THR A 597 -7.59 22.50 0.33
CA THR A 597 -6.58 21.64 -0.31
C THR A 597 -6.46 20.34 0.46
N GLY A 598 -6.66 19.21 -0.21
CA GLY A 598 -6.66 17.89 0.43
C GLY A 598 -5.68 16.92 -0.21
N ALA A 599 -4.86 16.25 0.60
CA ALA A 599 -3.91 15.24 0.17
C ALA A 599 -4.15 13.91 0.91
N VAL A 600 -4.16 12.81 0.17
CA VAL A 600 -4.20 11.45 0.71
C VAL A 600 -3.10 10.62 0.07
N SER A 601 -2.23 10.02 0.89
CA SER A 601 -1.25 9.04 0.44
C SER A 601 -1.50 7.67 1.09
N VAL A 602 -1.49 6.62 0.27
CA VAL A 602 -1.59 5.22 0.70
C VAL A 602 -0.41 4.47 0.10
N SER A 603 0.61 4.19 0.93
CA SER A 603 1.93 3.79 0.44
C SER A 603 2.47 2.53 1.12
N GLY A 604 3.10 1.66 0.32
CA GLY A 604 3.83 0.50 0.84
C GLY A 604 2.96 -0.63 1.38
N ALA A 605 3.63 -1.50 2.11
CA ALA A 605 3.10 -2.66 2.81
C ALA A 605 3.89 -2.86 4.12
N ASP A 606 3.43 -3.75 5.01
CA ASP A 606 4.24 -4.23 6.13
C ASP A 606 5.37 -5.18 5.68
N ALA A 607 6.16 -5.67 6.64
CA ALA A 607 7.25 -6.61 6.38
C ALA A 607 6.78 -8.02 5.93
N ALA A 608 5.49 -8.34 6.06
CA ALA A 608 4.89 -9.58 5.57
C ALA A 608 4.26 -9.42 4.17
N GLY A 609 4.21 -8.20 3.64
CA GLY A 609 3.63 -7.86 2.34
C GLY A 609 2.15 -7.44 2.37
N ASN A 610 1.54 -7.28 3.56
CA ASN A 610 0.17 -6.78 3.69
C ASN A 610 0.11 -5.30 3.31
N PRO A 611 -0.74 -4.88 2.35
CA PRO A 611 -0.75 -3.51 1.85
C PRO A 611 -1.28 -2.52 2.88
N SER A 612 -0.73 -1.30 2.88
CA SER A 612 -1.35 -0.14 3.53
C SER A 612 -2.71 0.14 2.91
N ARG A 613 -3.74 0.43 3.72
CA ARG A 613 -5.14 0.35 3.28
C ARG A 613 -6.02 1.55 3.64
N LEU A 614 -6.75 2.04 2.63
CA LEU A 614 -7.95 2.88 2.81
C LEU A 614 -9.17 2.13 2.30
N THR A 615 -10.21 1.98 3.13
CA THR A 615 -11.46 1.30 2.74
C THR A 615 -12.68 2.19 2.97
N ASN A 616 -13.35 2.57 1.89
CA ASN A 616 -14.64 3.26 1.90
C ASN A 616 -15.79 2.27 1.63
N SER A 617 -16.82 2.24 2.50
CA SER A 617 -18.04 1.45 2.23
C SER A 617 -19.02 2.15 1.27
N GLY A 618 -18.80 3.45 1.03
CA GLY A 618 -19.52 4.30 0.08
C GLY A 618 -18.56 5.00 -0.89
N LEU A 619 -18.79 6.29 -1.12
CA LEU A 619 -18.11 7.07 -2.15
C LEU A 619 -16.72 7.55 -1.69
N LEU A 620 -15.73 7.49 -2.59
CA LEU A 620 -14.48 8.24 -2.50
C LEU A 620 -14.54 9.44 -3.45
N SER A 621 -14.50 10.66 -2.91
CA SER A 621 -14.51 11.90 -3.68
C SER A 621 -13.14 12.59 -3.61
N VAL A 622 -12.45 12.65 -4.75
CA VAL A 622 -11.15 13.33 -4.90
C VAL A 622 -11.39 14.71 -5.50
N GLY A 623 -11.59 15.71 -4.64
CA GLY A 623 -11.93 17.07 -5.02
C GLY A 623 -13.42 17.24 -5.19
N VAL A 624 -14.10 17.77 -4.16
CA VAL A 624 -15.54 18.08 -4.23
C VAL A 624 -15.76 19.50 -4.73
N ALA A 625 -14.96 20.44 -4.21
CA ALA A 625 -15.02 21.86 -4.54
C ALA A 625 -13.65 22.58 -4.42
N GLY A 626 -12.71 22.02 -3.65
CA GLY A 626 -11.31 22.45 -3.63
C GLY A 626 -10.39 21.48 -4.38
N ASN A 627 -9.10 21.77 -4.44
CA ASN A 627 -8.13 20.95 -5.18
C ASN A 627 -7.64 19.77 -4.35
N ALA A 628 -7.66 18.56 -4.93
CA ALA A 628 -7.31 17.33 -4.24
C ALA A 628 -6.20 16.52 -4.92
N THR A 629 -5.43 15.79 -4.13
CA THR A 629 -4.50 14.75 -4.61
C THR A 629 -4.72 13.44 -3.87
N LEU A 630 -4.91 12.34 -4.61
CA LEU A 630 -4.84 10.97 -4.11
C LEU A 630 -3.60 10.29 -4.72
N SER A 631 -2.76 9.70 -3.88
CA SER A 631 -1.55 8.99 -4.31
C SER A 631 -1.51 7.58 -3.70
N ILE A 632 -1.47 6.56 -4.56
CA ILE A 632 -1.45 5.15 -4.19
C ILE A 632 -0.14 4.57 -4.74
N SER A 633 0.77 4.19 -3.86
CA SER A 633 2.16 3.89 -4.26
C SER A 633 2.79 2.67 -3.57
N GLY A 634 3.77 2.04 -4.22
CA GLY A 634 4.56 0.96 -3.65
C GLY A 634 3.76 -0.23 -3.10
N GLY A 635 2.60 -0.57 -3.68
CA GLY A 635 1.72 -1.65 -3.24
C GLY A 635 0.59 -1.24 -2.28
N GLY A 636 0.36 0.05 -2.04
CA GLY A 636 -0.81 0.51 -1.28
C GLY A 636 -2.14 0.12 -1.96
N TYR A 637 -3.19 -0.09 -1.18
CA TYR A 637 -4.51 -0.54 -1.65
C TYR A 637 -5.63 0.39 -1.18
N VAL A 638 -6.40 0.93 -2.12
CA VAL A 638 -7.60 1.73 -1.84
C VAL A 638 -8.82 1.00 -2.38
N ARG A 639 -9.88 0.91 -1.59
CA ARG A 639 -11.17 0.38 -2.04
C ARG A 639 -12.31 1.36 -1.77
N SER A 640 -13.20 1.55 -2.74
CA SER A 640 -14.45 2.30 -2.59
C SER A 640 -15.62 1.64 -3.30
N ASN A 641 -16.85 2.04 -2.97
CA ASN A 641 -18.07 1.50 -3.58
C ASN A 641 -18.33 2.16 -4.94
N GLY A 642 -18.16 3.48 -5.00
CA GLY A 642 -18.02 4.25 -6.23
C GLY A 642 -16.90 5.29 -6.07
N ALA A 643 -16.64 6.07 -7.12
CA ALA A 643 -15.63 7.12 -7.11
C ALA A 643 -16.07 8.38 -7.88
N MET A 644 -15.58 9.53 -7.42
CA MET A 644 -15.77 10.82 -8.10
C MET A 644 -14.44 11.59 -8.09
N VAL A 645 -13.99 12.11 -9.24
CA VAL A 645 -12.79 12.97 -9.32
C VAL A 645 -13.13 14.32 -9.94
N ALA A 646 -12.67 15.38 -9.29
CA ALA A 646 -12.86 16.78 -9.66
C ALA A 646 -14.32 17.23 -9.86
N GLY A 647 -14.98 17.58 -8.74
CA GLY A 647 -16.24 18.31 -8.72
C GLY A 647 -16.10 19.78 -9.15
N THR A 648 -17.20 20.54 -9.02
CA THR A 648 -17.38 21.91 -9.54
C THR A 648 -16.18 22.83 -9.24
N GLY A 649 -15.52 23.35 -10.29
CA GLY A 649 -14.45 24.34 -10.17
C GLY A 649 -13.14 23.83 -9.57
N SER A 650 -13.00 22.54 -9.28
CA SER A 650 -11.77 21.95 -8.74
C SER A 650 -10.86 21.40 -9.84
N ASN A 651 -9.54 21.45 -9.60
CA ASN A 651 -8.55 20.71 -10.37
C ASN A 651 -7.92 19.65 -9.45
N SER A 652 -8.13 18.37 -9.75
CA SER A 652 -7.78 17.27 -8.84
C SER A 652 -7.11 16.10 -9.54
N SER A 653 -6.16 15.47 -8.85
CA SER A 653 -5.26 14.46 -9.40
C SER A 653 -5.32 13.12 -8.64
N VAL A 654 -5.24 12.01 -9.38
CA VAL A 654 -5.08 10.65 -8.86
C VAL A 654 -3.86 9.99 -9.50
N PHE A 655 -2.95 9.50 -8.67
CA PHE A 655 -1.76 8.77 -9.09
C PHE A 655 -1.79 7.35 -8.51
N VAL A 656 -1.73 6.34 -9.37
CA VAL A 656 -1.64 4.93 -8.97
C VAL A 656 -0.38 4.33 -9.58
N SER A 657 0.60 3.95 -8.75
CA SER A 657 1.93 3.62 -9.27
C SER A 657 2.76 2.61 -8.49
N GLY A 658 3.52 1.78 -9.21
CA GLY A 658 4.51 0.87 -8.61
C GLY A 658 3.93 -0.41 -8.01
N VAL A 659 4.85 -1.26 -7.55
CA VAL A 659 4.61 -2.49 -6.80
C VAL A 659 5.37 -2.44 -5.46
N ASN A 660 4.97 -3.23 -4.46
CA ASN A 660 5.79 -3.43 -3.26
C ASN A 660 6.98 -4.37 -3.52
N GLY A 661 7.86 -4.54 -2.53
CA GLY A 661 9.01 -5.47 -2.61
C GLY A 661 8.63 -6.95 -2.77
N SER A 662 7.35 -7.30 -2.59
CA SER A 662 6.78 -8.64 -2.80
C SER A 662 6.08 -8.78 -4.17
N GLY A 663 6.08 -7.74 -5.01
CA GLY A 663 5.44 -7.74 -6.34
C GLY A 663 3.95 -7.40 -6.35
N VAL A 664 3.34 -7.00 -5.22
CA VAL A 664 1.93 -6.59 -5.14
C VAL A 664 1.76 -5.18 -5.70
N ALA A 665 0.86 -5.01 -6.67
CA ALA A 665 0.59 -3.73 -7.33
C ALA A 665 -0.16 -2.72 -6.45
N SER A 666 0.23 -1.45 -6.55
CA SER A 666 -0.58 -0.34 -6.04
C SER A 666 -1.94 -0.36 -6.74
N THR A 667 -3.03 -0.43 -5.98
CA THR A 667 -4.35 -0.76 -6.54
C THR A 667 -5.44 0.20 -6.03
N TRP A 668 -6.29 0.68 -6.94
CA TRP A 668 -7.59 1.27 -6.60
C TRP A 668 -8.72 0.38 -7.12
N ASP A 669 -9.51 -0.16 -6.20
CA ASP A 669 -10.61 -1.10 -6.44
C ASP A 669 -11.96 -0.41 -6.17
N ILE A 670 -12.76 -0.23 -7.23
CA ILE A 670 -14.03 0.51 -7.20
C ILE A 670 -15.14 -0.45 -7.60
N SER A 671 -15.99 -0.88 -6.66
CA SER A 671 -17.08 -1.83 -6.96
C SER A 671 -18.33 -1.19 -7.55
N GLY A 672 -18.12 -0.32 -8.53
CA GLY A 672 -19.11 0.52 -9.18
C GLY A 672 -18.45 1.58 -10.05
N SER A 673 -19.19 2.64 -10.34
CA SER A 673 -18.80 3.66 -11.31
C SER A 673 -17.69 4.60 -10.83
N LEU A 674 -16.94 5.15 -11.79
CA LEU A 674 -16.10 6.34 -11.63
C LEU A 674 -16.60 7.45 -12.55
N ASP A 675 -17.05 8.54 -11.95
CA ASP A 675 -17.40 9.77 -12.67
C ASP A 675 -16.30 10.83 -12.51
N THR A 676 -15.97 11.55 -13.59
CA THR A 676 -15.09 12.72 -13.49
C THR A 676 -15.72 13.98 -14.10
N GLY A 677 -15.46 15.13 -13.48
CA GLY A 677 -16.05 16.40 -13.89
C GLY A 677 -17.59 16.48 -13.83
N PRO A 678 -18.29 16.00 -12.78
CA PRO A 678 -19.76 15.89 -12.74
C PRO A 678 -20.55 17.22 -12.73
N ALA A 679 -19.88 18.36 -12.82
CA ALA A 679 -20.48 19.68 -12.75
C ALA A 679 -19.69 20.69 -13.59
N PHE A 680 -20.20 21.93 -13.67
CA PHE A 680 -19.64 23.02 -14.48
C PHE A 680 -18.15 23.25 -14.18
N GLY A 681 -17.27 22.83 -15.10
CA GLY A 681 -15.82 23.08 -15.05
C GLY A 681 -15.07 22.43 -13.87
N GLY A 682 -15.20 21.11 -13.66
CA GLY A 682 -14.26 20.34 -12.84
C GLY A 682 -13.21 19.62 -13.72
N ASP A 683 -11.92 19.74 -13.39
CA ASP A 683 -10.82 19.20 -14.18
C ASP A 683 -10.10 18.04 -13.46
N ALA A 684 -10.12 16.85 -14.05
CA ALA A 684 -9.59 15.62 -13.45
C ALA A 684 -8.32 15.13 -14.15
N ASN A 685 -7.33 14.66 -13.38
CA ASN A 685 -6.07 14.12 -13.89
C ASN A 685 -5.80 12.74 -13.28
N ILE A 686 -5.92 11.66 -14.05
CA ILE A 686 -5.71 10.27 -13.59
C ILE A 686 -4.48 9.68 -14.29
N THR A 687 -3.51 9.21 -13.51
CA THR A 687 -2.30 8.55 -14.04
C THR A 687 -2.09 7.19 -13.38
N ILE A 688 -2.15 6.13 -14.20
CA ILE A 688 -1.77 4.76 -13.85
C ILE A 688 -0.40 4.47 -14.45
N SER A 689 0.59 4.12 -13.62
CA SER A 689 1.97 3.99 -14.07
C SER A 689 2.77 2.90 -13.35
N ASN A 690 3.89 2.45 -13.93
CA ASN A 690 4.88 1.58 -13.29
C ASN A 690 4.30 0.30 -12.63
N GLY A 691 3.25 -0.30 -13.20
CA GLY A 691 2.61 -1.51 -12.65
C GLY A 691 1.44 -1.27 -11.69
N GLY A 692 1.02 0.00 -11.48
CA GLY A 692 -0.20 0.31 -10.72
C GLY A 692 -1.49 -0.12 -11.45
N LYS A 693 -2.59 -0.30 -10.72
CA LYS A 693 -3.86 -0.79 -11.29
C LYS A 693 -5.10 -0.04 -10.79
N ILE A 694 -6.06 0.18 -11.68
CA ILE A 694 -7.43 0.60 -11.33
C ILE A 694 -8.41 -0.47 -11.84
N SER A 695 -9.39 -0.84 -11.02
CA SER A 695 -10.50 -1.72 -11.42
C SER A 695 -11.86 -1.11 -11.08
N ASN A 696 -12.75 -1.08 -12.05
CA ASN A 696 -14.14 -0.65 -11.94
C ASN A 696 -15.09 -1.82 -12.27
N SER A 697 -16.14 -2.03 -11.48
CA SER A 697 -17.22 -2.99 -11.79
C SER A 697 -18.55 -2.31 -12.19
N GLY A 698 -18.44 -1.13 -12.79
CA GLY A 698 -19.54 -0.29 -13.27
C GLY A 698 -18.96 0.86 -14.10
N ASP A 699 -19.82 1.62 -14.79
CA ASP A 699 -19.43 2.65 -15.77
C ASP A 699 -18.26 3.56 -15.36
N VAL A 700 -17.32 3.79 -16.28
CA VAL A 700 -16.37 4.90 -16.20
C VAL A 700 -16.83 5.98 -17.16
N SER A 701 -17.17 7.16 -16.63
CA SER A 701 -17.63 8.30 -17.43
C SER A 701 -16.72 9.50 -17.17
N LEU A 702 -15.84 9.80 -18.15
CA LEU A 702 -14.86 10.87 -18.03
C LEU A 702 -15.41 12.18 -18.60
N ALA A 703 -15.28 13.27 -17.84
CA ALA A 703 -15.76 14.61 -18.17
C ALA A 703 -17.25 14.68 -18.53
N ILE A 704 -18.13 14.31 -17.58
CA ILE A 704 -19.58 14.22 -17.84
C ILE A 704 -20.30 15.58 -17.83
N GLY A 705 -19.70 16.63 -17.26
CA GLY A 705 -20.29 17.96 -17.10
C GLY A 705 -19.86 18.95 -18.18
N PHE A 706 -20.67 20.00 -18.37
CA PHE A 706 -20.32 21.12 -19.25
C PHE A 706 -18.97 21.75 -18.85
N SER A 707 -18.09 21.92 -19.84
CA SER A 707 -16.76 22.55 -19.70
C SER A 707 -15.78 21.84 -18.74
N SER A 708 -16.07 20.60 -18.32
CA SER A 708 -15.12 19.77 -17.59
C SER A 708 -14.04 19.20 -18.52
N ASN A 709 -12.78 19.14 -18.08
CA ASN A 709 -11.66 18.59 -18.85
C ASN A 709 -11.00 17.45 -18.07
N SER A 710 -11.07 16.22 -18.57
CA SER A 710 -10.54 15.04 -17.88
C SER A 710 -9.42 14.36 -18.66
N PHE A 711 -8.24 14.27 -18.05
CA PHE A 711 -7.05 13.67 -18.63
C PHE A 711 -6.75 12.34 -17.95
N ALA A 712 -6.75 11.26 -18.72
CA ALA A 712 -6.40 9.92 -18.25
C ALA A 712 -5.15 9.42 -18.97
N THR A 713 -4.20 8.86 -18.24
CA THR A 713 -3.00 8.21 -18.81
C THR A 713 -2.76 6.86 -18.18
N VAL A 714 -2.61 5.83 -19.00
CA VAL A 714 -2.16 4.48 -18.59
C VAL A 714 -0.85 4.19 -19.32
N THR A 715 0.23 3.99 -18.55
CA THR A 715 1.60 3.98 -19.09
C THR A 715 2.53 2.99 -18.40
N GLY A 716 3.38 2.32 -19.17
CA GLY A 716 4.39 1.40 -18.63
C GLY A 716 3.87 -0.04 -18.46
N VAL A 717 4.80 -1.00 -18.51
CA VAL A 717 4.51 -2.44 -18.40
C VAL A 717 3.78 -2.76 -17.08
N GLY A 718 2.71 -3.56 -17.17
CA GLY A 718 1.91 -4.01 -16.04
C GLY A 718 0.90 -2.98 -15.52
N SER A 719 0.97 -1.73 -15.97
CA SER A 719 -0.01 -0.69 -15.63
C SER A 719 -1.34 -0.97 -16.33
N GLU A 720 -2.42 -1.06 -15.57
CA GLU A 720 -3.69 -1.58 -16.10
C GLU A 720 -4.92 -0.82 -15.56
N TRP A 721 -5.89 -0.56 -16.44
CA TRP A 721 -7.25 -0.20 -16.06
C TRP A 721 -8.21 -1.27 -16.59
N THR A 722 -8.97 -1.90 -15.71
CA THR A 722 -10.07 -2.83 -16.07
C THR A 722 -11.41 -2.21 -15.73
N ILE A 723 -12.33 -2.21 -16.68
CA ILE A 723 -13.66 -1.60 -16.59
C ILE A 723 -14.70 -2.66 -16.98
N GLY A 724 -15.39 -3.22 -15.98
CA GLY A 724 -16.37 -4.31 -16.16
C GLY A 724 -17.75 -3.87 -16.66
N ASP A 725 -17.82 -2.72 -17.33
CA ASP A 725 -19.04 -2.07 -17.83
C ASP A 725 -18.63 -1.05 -18.93
N HIS A 726 -19.35 0.06 -19.13
CA HIS A 726 -19.05 0.99 -20.22
C HIS A 726 -17.88 1.96 -19.91
N LEU A 727 -17.20 2.42 -20.96
CA LEU A 727 -16.27 3.56 -20.91
C LEU A 727 -16.78 4.69 -21.82
N ASN A 728 -17.19 5.81 -21.21
CA ASN A 728 -17.66 6.99 -21.93
C ASN A 728 -16.63 8.13 -21.80
N LEU A 729 -16.18 8.69 -22.94
CA LEU A 729 -15.25 9.82 -22.99
C LEU A 729 -16.00 11.09 -23.41
N GLY A 730 -16.07 12.09 -22.52
CA GLY A 730 -16.69 13.40 -22.73
C GLY A 730 -18.17 13.50 -22.34
N GLY A 731 -18.69 12.55 -21.57
CA GLY A 731 -20.11 12.43 -21.32
C GLY A 731 -20.53 11.13 -20.66
N THR A 732 -21.84 10.91 -20.63
CA THR A 732 -22.46 9.65 -20.20
C THR A 732 -22.75 8.75 -21.42
N SER A 733 -23.37 7.60 -21.19
CA SER A 733 -23.90 6.73 -22.26
C SER A 733 -24.97 7.36 -23.16
N SER A 734 -25.55 8.51 -22.77
CA SER A 734 -26.65 9.16 -23.51
C SER A 734 -26.40 10.61 -23.93
N LEU A 735 -25.38 11.28 -23.38
CA LEU A 735 -25.16 12.71 -23.60
C LEU A 735 -23.69 13.11 -23.45
N GLY A 736 -23.10 13.67 -24.51
CA GLY A 736 -21.75 14.26 -24.52
C GLY A 736 -21.78 15.77 -24.19
N LEU A 737 -21.09 16.18 -23.14
CA LEU A 737 -21.08 17.57 -22.62
C LEU A 737 -19.67 18.14 -22.32
N GLY A 738 -18.68 17.28 -22.11
CA GLY A 738 -17.34 17.65 -21.65
C GLY A 738 -16.22 17.11 -22.54
N SER A 739 -14.99 17.40 -22.16
CA SER A 739 -13.77 17.06 -22.90
C SER A 739 -12.95 16.02 -22.13
N ALA A 740 -12.73 14.85 -22.72
CA ALA A 740 -11.89 13.81 -22.14
C ALA A 740 -10.75 13.42 -23.10
N VAL A 741 -9.53 13.27 -22.57
CA VAL A 741 -8.37 12.75 -23.30
C VAL A 741 -7.84 11.52 -22.59
N LEU A 742 -8.06 10.34 -23.17
CA LEU A 742 -7.50 9.08 -22.69
C LEU A 742 -6.25 8.74 -23.51
N THR A 743 -5.10 8.62 -22.86
CA THR A 743 -3.83 8.23 -23.49
C THR A 743 -3.37 6.87 -22.95
N VAL A 744 -3.36 5.85 -23.81
CA VAL A 744 -2.89 4.50 -23.49
C VAL A 744 -1.57 4.26 -24.22
N ARG A 745 -0.47 4.10 -23.47
CA ARG A 745 0.87 4.12 -24.06
C ARG A 745 1.89 3.23 -23.36
N ASP A 746 3.03 3.03 -24.01
CA ASP A 746 4.23 2.41 -23.41
C ASP A 746 3.95 1.06 -22.72
N SER A 747 3.20 0.17 -23.38
CA SER A 747 2.73 -1.13 -22.87
C SER A 747 1.76 -1.10 -21.68
N GLY A 748 1.17 0.05 -21.35
CA GLY A 748 -0.01 0.13 -20.47
C GLY A 748 -1.26 -0.42 -21.15
N ARG A 749 -2.18 -1.01 -20.37
CA ARG A 749 -3.42 -1.65 -20.88
C ARG A 749 -4.68 -0.98 -20.34
N VAL A 750 -5.66 -0.74 -21.21
CA VAL A 750 -7.06 -0.46 -20.83
C VAL A 750 -7.93 -1.58 -21.37
N ALA A 751 -8.79 -2.12 -20.52
CA ALA A 751 -9.78 -3.14 -20.86
C ALA A 751 -11.19 -2.64 -20.49
N VAL A 752 -12.13 -2.77 -21.42
CA VAL A 752 -13.54 -2.42 -21.28
C VAL A 752 -14.35 -3.67 -21.65
N ASP A 753 -15.12 -4.21 -20.73
CA ASP A 753 -15.88 -5.45 -20.99
C ASP A 753 -17.12 -5.20 -21.87
N GLU A 754 -17.77 -4.04 -21.71
CA GLU A 754 -18.89 -3.59 -22.54
C GLU A 754 -18.44 -2.53 -23.57
N ASN A 755 -19.21 -1.45 -23.79
CA ASN A 755 -19.02 -0.52 -24.90
C ASN A 755 -18.12 0.68 -24.54
N LEU A 756 -17.26 1.06 -25.49
CA LEU A 756 -16.47 2.29 -25.48
C LEU A 756 -17.16 3.36 -26.35
N ARG A 757 -17.46 4.54 -25.80
CA ARG A 757 -18.03 5.68 -26.56
C ARG A 757 -17.13 6.91 -26.47
N ILE A 758 -16.89 7.58 -27.61
CA ILE A 758 -16.07 8.81 -27.69
C ILE A 758 -16.92 9.98 -28.21
N TRP A 759 -17.25 10.93 -27.34
CA TRP A 759 -18.04 12.12 -27.69
C TRP A 759 -17.21 13.21 -28.40
N SER A 760 -17.89 14.12 -29.09
CA SER A 760 -17.32 15.07 -30.07
C SER A 760 -16.29 16.10 -29.57
N LEU A 761 -16.08 16.23 -28.26
CA LEU A 761 -15.03 17.06 -27.67
C LEU A 761 -13.87 16.24 -27.09
N SER A 762 -13.85 14.92 -27.31
CA SER A 762 -12.94 13.97 -26.67
C SER A 762 -12.03 13.23 -27.64
N GLU A 763 -10.88 12.78 -27.13
CA GLU A 763 -9.88 12.04 -27.89
C GLU A 763 -9.39 10.79 -27.13
N LEU A 764 -9.36 9.64 -27.82
CA LEU A 764 -8.58 8.48 -27.39
C LEU A 764 -7.28 8.40 -28.19
N ARG A 765 -6.14 8.35 -27.50
CA ARG A 765 -4.80 8.22 -28.06
C ARG A 765 -4.19 6.88 -27.69
N LEU A 766 -3.81 6.09 -28.69
CA LEU A 766 -3.14 4.81 -28.53
C LEU A 766 -1.70 4.93 -29.08
N LEU A 767 -0.70 4.87 -28.20
CA LEU A 767 0.73 5.04 -28.53
C LEU A 767 1.59 3.92 -27.92
N ARG A 768 1.63 2.76 -28.57
CA ARG A 768 2.29 1.53 -28.08
C ARG A 768 1.65 0.97 -26.80
N GLY A 769 0.42 1.37 -26.50
CA GLY A 769 -0.41 0.78 -25.45
C GLY A 769 -1.24 -0.40 -25.97
N ILE A 770 -2.10 -0.95 -25.11
CA ILE A 770 -3.09 -1.98 -25.45
C ILE A 770 -4.48 -1.46 -25.07
N LEU A 771 -5.39 -1.39 -26.02
CA LEU A 771 -6.81 -1.15 -25.79
C LEU A 771 -7.60 -2.41 -26.17
N ASP A 772 -8.38 -2.92 -25.23
CA ASP A 772 -9.16 -4.15 -25.35
C ASP A 772 -10.63 -3.83 -25.04
N VAL A 773 -11.53 -4.05 -26.01
CA VAL A 773 -12.96 -3.70 -25.90
C VAL A 773 -13.80 -4.94 -26.24
N GLY A 774 -14.59 -5.41 -25.27
CA GLY A 774 -15.49 -6.55 -25.42
C GLY A 774 -16.73 -6.23 -26.27
N GLY A 775 -17.38 -5.10 -25.98
CA GLY A 775 -18.52 -4.59 -26.72
C GLY A 775 -18.14 -3.71 -27.93
N LYS A 776 -18.97 -2.70 -28.18
CA LYS A 776 -18.86 -1.80 -29.34
C LYS A 776 -17.92 -0.64 -29.09
N ILE A 777 -17.34 -0.14 -30.17
CA ILE A 777 -16.66 1.15 -30.22
C ILE A 777 -17.61 2.12 -30.92
N GLU A 778 -18.29 2.93 -30.12
CA GLU A 778 -19.42 3.77 -30.52
C GLU A 778 -18.99 5.20 -30.82
N ASP A 779 -19.38 5.68 -32.01
CA ASP A 779 -19.11 7.04 -32.47
C ASP A 779 -20.05 8.06 -31.82
N GLY A 780 -19.52 8.92 -30.95
CA GLY A 780 -20.18 10.12 -30.44
C GLY A 780 -19.73 11.40 -31.15
N GLY A 781 -19.09 11.28 -32.32
CA GLY A 781 -18.46 12.36 -33.09
C GLY A 781 -17.03 12.69 -32.65
N GLY A 782 -16.44 11.90 -31.75
CA GLY A 782 -15.13 12.12 -31.15
C GLY A 782 -13.94 11.70 -32.03
N THR A 783 -12.73 11.79 -31.48
CA THR A 783 -11.48 11.45 -32.18
C THR A 783 -10.85 10.18 -31.62
N PHE A 784 -10.52 9.20 -32.47
CA PHE A 784 -9.61 8.11 -32.12
C PHE A 784 -8.31 8.29 -32.92
N SER A 785 -7.21 8.54 -32.20
CA SER A 785 -5.83 8.62 -32.73
C SER A 785 -5.10 7.29 -32.50
N PHE A 786 -5.28 6.31 -33.40
CA PHE A 786 -4.56 5.03 -33.35
C PHE A 786 -3.14 5.15 -33.93
N ILE A 787 -2.26 5.82 -33.19
CA ILE A 787 -0.89 6.13 -33.64
C ILE A 787 -0.03 4.85 -33.67
N SER A 788 -0.07 4.02 -32.63
CA SER A 788 0.63 2.73 -32.54
C SER A 788 0.14 1.89 -31.34
N GLY A 789 0.45 0.60 -31.30
CA GLY A 789 0.04 -0.32 -30.23
C GLY A 789 -0.98 -1.37 -30.69
N SER A 790 -1.68 -1.98 -29.74
CA SER A 790 -2.67 -3.02 -30.02
C SER A 790 -4.09 -2.51 -29.75
N LEU A 791 -4.95 -2.57 -30.77
CA LEU A 791 -6.40 -2.44 -30.63
C LEU A 791 -7.02 -3.83 -30.77
N ILE A 792 -7.75 -4.27 -29.75
CA ILE A 792 -8.55 -5.49 -29.74
C ILE A 792 -10.01 -5.06 -29.60
N ALA A 793 -10.84 -5.32 -30.62
CA ALA A 793 -12.25 -4.97 -30.66
C ALA A 793 -13.07 -6.23 -30.97
N ARG A 794 -13.75 -6.76 -29.94
CA ARG A 794 -14.22 -8.15 -29.94
C ARG A 794 -15.61 -8.37 -30.53
N ASP A 795 -16.51 -7.38 -30.49
CA ASP A 795 -17.88 -7.53 -30.99
C ASP A 795 -17.90 -7.81 -32.52
N PRO A 796 -18.35 -9.00 -32.95
CA PRO A 796 -18.35 -9.42 -34.35
C PRO A 796 -19.45 -8.76 -35.21
N SER A 797 -20.35 -7.98 -34.60
CA SER A 797 -21.36 -7.17 -35.31
C SER A 797 -20.80 -5.84 -35.83
N GLN A 798 -19.57 -5.48 -35.47
CA GLN A 798 -18.90 -4.27 -35.98
C GLN A 798 -18.29 -4.49 -37.37
N THR A 799 -18.09 -3.39 -38.09
CA THR A 799 -17.46 -3.38 -39.42
C THR A 799 -16.31 -2.37 -39.46
N LEU A 800 -15.13 -2.85 -39.84
CA LEU A 800 -13.98 -2.02 -40.20
C LEU A 800 -14.23 -1.48 -41.62
N ILE A 801 -14.48 -0.19 -41.73
CA ILE A 801 -14.63 0.49 -43.02
C ILE A 801 -13.26 1.02 -43.43
N VAL A 802 -12.85 0.70 -44.65
CA VAL A 802 -11.64 1.26 -45.26
C VAL A 802 -12.07 2.17 -46.41
N SER A 803 -11.75 3.45 -46.29
CA SER A 803 -12.19 4.51 -47.20
C SER A 803 -10.98 5.24 -47.80
N PRO A 804 -11.17 6.14 -48.79
CA PRO A 804 -10.11 7.05 -49.24
C PRO A 804 -9.53 7.94 -48.11
N GLY A 805 -10.23 8.08 -46.98
CA GLY A 805 -9.78 8.81 -45.79
C GLY A 805 -9.02 7.96 -44.77
N GLY A 806 -8.86 6.65 -45.00
CA GLY A 806 -8.21 5.70 -44.08
C GLY A 806 -9.19 4.75 -43.37
N LEU A 807 -8.74 4.20 -42.24
CA LEU A 807 -9.45 3.20 -41.44
C LEU A 807 -10.48 3.83 -40.48
N ALA A 808 -11.68 3.25 -40.42
CA ALA A 808 -12.76 3.63 -39.52
C ALA A 808 -13.52 2.41 -38.95
N ILE A 809 -14.11 2.52 -37.77
CA ILE A 809 -15.05 1.52 -37.20
C ILE A 809 -16.44 2.13 -37.25
N GLY A 810 -17.31 1.57 -38.10
CA GLY A 810 -18.56 2.26 -38.47
C GLY A 810 -18.25 3.64 -39.06
N THR A 811 -18.66 4.71 -38.38
CA THR A 811 -18.36 6.11 -38.76
C THR A 811 -17.13 6.71 -38.07
N LEU A 812 -16.62 6.09 -36.98
CA LEU A 812 -15.50 6.62 -36.20
C LEU A 812 -14.16 6.41 -36.92
N SER A 813 -13.52 7.49 -37.35
CA SER A 813 -12.14 7.45 -37.87
C SER A 813 -11.15 6.99 -36.79
N LEU A 814 -10.26 6.06 -37.15
CA LEU A 814 -9.12 5.64 -36.32
C LEU A 814 -7.86 6.51 -36.54
N ASN A 815 -7.92 7.45 -37.50
CA ASN A 815 -6.81 8.31 -37.93
C ASN A 815 -5.52 7.53 -38.28
N ALA A 816 -5.67 6.27 -38.72
CA ALA A 816 -4.59 5.39 -39.14
C ALA A 816 -4.67 5.15 -40.67
N PRO A 817 -3.58 5.38 -41.42
CA PRO A 817 -3.57 5.20 -42.87
C PRO A 817 -3.35 3.75 -43.32
N SER A 818 -2.84 2.89 -42.43
CA SER A 818 -2.46 1.50 -42.71
C SER A 818 -2.28 0.71 -41.42
N ILE A 819 -2.16 -0.61 -41.53
CA ILE A 819 -1.67 -1.49 -40.46
C ILE A 819 -0.16 -1.66 -40.64
N ASP A 820 0.61 -0.67 -40.15
CA ASP A 820 2.07 -0.69 -40.19
C ASP A 820 2.69 -1.50 -39.04
N ALA A 821 3.99 -1.76 -39.09
CA ALA A 821 4.76 -2.52 -38.08
C ALA A 821 4.69 -1.99 -36.63
N THR A 822 4.03 -0.85 -36.38
CA THR A 822 3.75 -0.33 -35.03
C THR A 822 2.31 -0.61 -34.57
N ARG A 823 1.44 -1.18 -35.41
CA ARG A 823 0.02 -1.46 -35.12
C ARG A 823 -0.29 -2.96 -35.14
N THR A 824 -1.06 -3.39 -34.14
CA THR A 824 -1.80 -4.66 -34.12
C THR A 824 -3.29 -4.34 -34.05
N LEU A 825 -4.08 -4.89 -34.96
CA LEU A 825 -5.54 -4.80 -34.95
C LEU A 825 -6.13 -6.21 -34.93
N ASP A 826 -6.73 -6.58 -33.80
CA ASP A 826 -7.54 -7.79 -33.66
C ASP A 826 -9.01 -7.36 -33.65
N PHE A 827 -9.74 -7.69 -34.72
CA PHE A 827 -11.08 -7.17 -34.98
C PHE A 827 -12.04 -8.34 -35.25
N GLY A 828 -12.88 -8.67 -34.26
CA GLY A 828 -13.81 -9.81 -34.34
C GLY A 828 -14.87 -9.69 -35.45
N GLY A 829 -15.06 -8.49 -36.00
CA GLY A 829 -15.99 -8.19 -37.09
C GLY A 829 -15.39 -8.40 -38.50
N ASN A 830 -15.93 -7.66 -39.47
CA ASN A 830 -15.59 -7.80 -40.89
C ASN A 830 -15.01 -6.50 -41.47
N ALA A 831 -14.20 -6.59 -42.53
CA ALA A 831 -13.74 -5.43 -43.31
C ALA A 831 -14.55 -5.21 -44.58
N ILE A 832 -14.89 -3.96 -44.86
CA ILE A 832 -15.39 -3.49 -46.16
C ILE A 832 -14.45 -2.39 -46.67
N VAL A 833 -13.74 -2.68 -47.77
CA VAL A 833 -12.95 -1.67 -48.50
C VAL A 833 -13.86 -1.02 -49.53
N GLN A 834 -14.13 0.27 -49.35
CA GLN A 834 -14.99 1.08 -50.21
C GLN A 834 -14.22 1.58 -51.44
N SER A 835 -14.95 1.93 -52.50
CA SER A 835 -14.38 2.47 -53.74
C SER A 835 -13.41 3.63 -53.49
N GLY A 836 -12.21 3.57 -54.07
CA GLY A 836 -11.10 4.50 -53.86
C GLY A 836 -10.33 4.33 -52.54
N GLY A 837 -10.74 3.43 -51.65
CA GLY A 837 -10.00 3.05 -50.46
C GLY A 837 -9.07 1.85 -50.72
N THR A 838 -7.96 1.78 -49.97
CA THR A 838 -7.03 0.64 -50.00
C THR A 838 -6.74 0.17 -48.58
N LEU A 839 -6.95 -1.12 -48.29
CA LEU A 839 -6.52 -1.75 -47.06
C LEU A 839 -5.02 -2.11 -47.20
N THR A 840 -4.16 -1.38 -46.50
CA THR A 840 -2.70 -1.60 -46.56
C THR A 840 -2.19 -2.25 -45.28
N VAL A 841 -1.54 -3.41 -45.40
CA VAL A 841 -0.82 -4.09 -44.31
C VAL A 841 0.67 -4.08 -44.64
N ASN A 842 1.48 -3.41 -43.80
CA ASN A 842 2.91 -3.20 -44.03
C ASN A 842 3.70 -3.42 -42.73
N GLY A 843 3.92 -4.69 -42.41
CA GLY A 843 4.69 -5.18 -41.26
C GLY A 843 3.89 -5.29 -39.96
N GLY A 844 2.66 -4.76 -39.92
CA GLY A 844 1.77 -4.88 -38.76
C GLY A 844 1.04 -6.23 -38.70
N THR A 845 0.16 -6.37 -37.71
CA THR A 845 -0.71 -7.54 -37.56
C THR A 845 -2.18 -7.14 -37.70
N LEU A 846 -2.89 -7.77 -38.64
CA LEU A 846 -4.34 -7.66 -38.79
C LEU A 846 -4.96 -9.06 -38.66
N GLN A 847 -5.76 -9.26 -37.62
CA GLN A 847 -6.66 -10.41 -37.48
C GLN A 847 -8.10 -9.92 -37.67
N ILE A 848 -8.84 -10.54 -38.57
CA ILE A 848 -10.20 -10.11 -38.93
C ILE A 848 -11.05 -11.29 -39.41
N GLY A 849 -12.38 -11.15 -39.38
CA GLY A 849 -13.31 -12.12 -39.95
C GLY A 849 -13.22 -12.17 -41.48
N ARG A 850 -14.18 -11.55 -42.17
CA ARG A 850 -14.25 -11.49 -43.64
C ARG A 850 -13.64 -10.21 -44.19
N ILE A 851 -13.18 -10.24 -45.43
CA ILE A 851 -12.77 -9.04 -46.19
C ILE A 851 -13.59 -8.96 -47.48
N SER A 852 -14.18 -7.80 -47.74
CA SER A 852 -14.86 -7.48 -49.00
C SER A 852 -14.26 -6.23 -49.64
N VAL A 853 -13.65 -6.38 -50.81
CA VAL A 853 -13.02 -5.32 -51.60
C VAL A 853 -13.97 -4.90 -52.73
N ALA A 854 -14.48 -3.67 -52.67
CA ALA A 854 -15.43 -3.15 -53.65
C ALA A 854 -14.78 -2.72 -54.98
N THR A 855 -15.60 -2.43 -55.98
CA THR A 855 -15.19 -1.89 -57.28
C THR A 855 -14.41 -0.58 -57.12
N GLY A 856 -13.23 -0.51 -57.73
CA GLY A 856 -12.28 0.61 -57.59
C GLY A 856 -11.57 0.67 -56.23
N ALA A 857 -11.58 -0.40 -55.43
CA ALA A 857 -10.92 -0.48 -54.12
C ALA A 857 -9.76 -1.49 -54.11
N GLY A 858 -8.89 -1.41 -53.09
CA GLY A 858 -7.66 -2.22 -53.03
C GLY A 858 -7.40 -2.97 -51.71
N LEU A 859 -6.63 -4.05 -51.82
CA LEU A 859 -5.89 -4.67 -50.71
C LEU A 859 -4.40 -4.69 -51.12
N SER A 860 -3.52 -4.10 -50.32
CA SER A 860 -2.06 -4.14 -50.52
C SER A 860 -1.37 -4.77 -49.30
N TYR A 861 -0.75 -5.92 -49.52
CA TYR A 861 0.01 -6.66 -48.51
C TYR A 861 1.50 -6.57 -48.83
N GLN A 862 2.26 -5.95 -47.93
CA GLN A 862 3.67 -5.59 -48.14
C GLN A 862 4.61 -6.27 -47.13
N SER A 863 4.06 -6.80 -46.03
CA SER A 863 4.69 -7.67 -45.03
C SER A 863 3.80 -7.75 -43.78
N GLY A 864 4.15 -8.61 -42.82
CA GLY A 864 3.54 -8.63 -41.48
C GLY A 864 2.72 -9.89 -41.25
N THR A 865 1.48 -9.72 -40.80
CA THR A 865 0.53 -10.83 -40.60
C THR A 865 -0.86 -10.35 -40.97
N LEU A 866 -1.52 -11.06 -41.89
CA LEU A 866 -2.91 -10.84 -42.27
C LEU A 866 -3.65 -12.18 -42.15
N ASN A 867 -4.45 -12.31 -41.09
CA ASN A 867 -5.23 -13.51 -40.80
C ASN A 867 -6.72 -13.23 -41.07
N THR A 868 -7.27 -13.82 -42.14
CA THR A 868 -8.72 -13.84 -42.39
C THR A 868 -9.34 -15.10 -41.80
N ALA A 869 -10.26 -14.95 -40.84
CA ALA A 869 -11.02 -16.04 -40.24
C ALA A 869 -12.34 -16.34 -40.97
N GLY A 870 -12.45 -15.94 -42.24
CA GLY A 870 -13.66 -16.06 -43.04
C GLY A 870 -13.49 -15.50 -44.45
N ARG A 871 -14.48 -15.80 -45.30
CA ARG A 871 -14.59 -15.43 -46.72
C ARG A 871 -13.88 -14.13 -47.15
N PHE A 872 -13.05 -14.26 -48.19
CA PHE A 872 -12.49 -13.18 -48.98
C PHE A 872 -13.34 -12.94 -50.24
N GLN A 873 -13.67 -11.69 -50.55
CA GLN A 873 -14.34 -11.32 -51.81
C GLN A 873 -13.71 -10.06 -52.42
N ALA A 874 -13.41 -10.11 -53.72
CA ALA A 874 -12.93 -8.98 -54.51
C ALA A 874 -13.79 -8.79 -55.77
N ALA A 875 -14.34 -7.59 -55.96
CA ALA A 875 -15.24 -7.25 -57.07
C ALA A 875 -14.50 -6.86 -58.36
N THR A 876 -15.25 -6.70 -59.46
CA THR A 876 -14.76 -6.08 -60.71
C THR A 876 -14.11 -4.72 -60.46
N ASP A 877 -13.02 -4.43 -61.16
CA ASP A 877 -12.15 -3.25 -60.99
C ASP A 877 -11.57 -3.06 -59.57
N SER A 878 -11.49 -4.11 -58.74
CA SER A 878 -10.68 -4.10 -57.51
C SER A 878 -9.25 -4.59 -57.76
N THR A 879 -8.31 -4.24 -56.87
CA THR A 879 -6.92 -4.68 -56.94
C THR A 879 -6.50 -5.42 -55.66
N ILE A 880 -5.98 -6.63 -55.81
CA ILE A 880 -5.27 -7.39 -54.77
C ILE A 880 -3.79 -7.34 -55.12
N ASP A 881 -2.98 -6.74 -54.25
CA ASP A 881 -1.56 -6.50 -54.44
C ASP A 881 -0.77 -7.22 -53.34
N ILE A 882 -0.10 -8.32 -53.70
CA ILE A 882 0.81 -9.06 -52.84
C ILE A 882 2.23 -8.61 -53.22
N ALA A 883 2.69 -7.55 -52.57
CA ALA A 883 3.94 -6.87 -52.92
C ALA A 883 5.18 -7.54 -52.30
N ALA A 884 5.05 -8.17 -51.12
CA ALA A 884 6.08 -9.02 -50.52
C ALA A 884 5.54 -9.93 -49.41
N GLY A 885 6.08 -11.15 -49.36
CA GLY A 885 5.73 -12.22 -48.43
C GLY A 885 4.57 -13.08 -48.94
N ASP A 886 4.64 -14.39 -48.68
CA ASP A 886 3.53 -15.31 -48.94
C ASP A 886 2.30 -14.94 -48.09
N LEU A 887 1.11 -15.19 -48.63
CA LEU A 887 -0.15 -14.88 -47.97
C LEU A 887 -1.16 -16.03 -48.15
N THR A 888 -2.07 -16.19 -47.18
CA THR A 888 -3.29 -16.99 -47.34
C THR A 888 -4.51 -16.10 -47.23
N LEU A 889 -5.46 -16.23 -48.16
CA LEU A 889 -6.74 -15.51 -48.13
C LEU A 889 -7.92 -16.49 -48.27
N GLY A 890 -8.99 -16.23 -47.52
CA GLY A 890 -10.25 -16.95 -47.63
C GLY A 890 -10.60 -17.79 -46.39
N ASP A 891 -11.32 -18.88 -46.63
CA ASP A 891 -11.90 -19.78 -45.63
C ASP A 891 -12.07 -21.19 -46.22
N ALA A 892 -11.14 -22.09 -45.89
CA ALA A 892 -11.15 -23.49 -46.34
C ALA A 892 -12.32 -24.34 -45.78
N THR A 893 -13.22 -23.75 -44.99
CA THR A 893 -14.43 -24.39 -44.48
C THR A 893 -15.71 -23.88 -45.14
N SER A 894 -15.61 -22.84 -45.98
CA SER A 894 -16.73 -22.22 -46.70
C SER A 894 -16.67 -22.54 -48.19
N VAL A 895 -17.81 -22.95 -48.76
CA VAL A 895 -17.99 -23.20 -50.20
C VAL A 895 -18.18 -21.88 -50.95
N GLY A 896 -17.09 -21.28 -51.43
CA GLY A 896 -17.01 -19.86 -51.77
C GLY A 896 -16.36 -19.01 -50.68
N GLY A 897 -15.40 -19.57 -49.94
CA GLY A 897 -14.44 -18.86 -49.09
C GLY A 897 -13.56 -17.85 -49.85
N VAL A 898 -13.41 -17.98 -51.18
CA VAL A 898 -12.76 -17.01 -52.07
C VAL A 898 -13.68 -16.69 -53.26
N PHE A 899 -13.71 -15.42 -53.65
CA PHE A 899 -14.27 -14.98 -54.93
C PHE A 899 -13.46 -13.79 -55.47
N ILE A 900 -12.95 -13.90 -56.70
CA ILE A 900 -12.15 -12.84 -57.33
C ILE A 900 -12.72 -12.49 -58.71
N ALA A 901 -13.08 -11.23 -58.90
CA ALA A 901 -13.48 -10.66 -60.18
C ALA A 901 -12.63 -9.43 -60.61
N GLY A 902 -11.57 -9.12 -59.86
CA GLY A 902 -10.67 -7.99 -60.10
C GLY A 902 -9.25 -8.41 -60.49
N THR A 903 -8.32 -7.45 -60.46
CA THR A 903 -6.90 -7.67 -60.72
C THR A 903 -6.20 -8.24 -59.49
N LEU A 904 -5.43 -9.30 -59.65
CA LEU A 904 -4.56 -9.90 -58.64
C LEU A 904 -3.10 -9.78 -59.10
N LEU A 905 -2.21 -9.27 -58.25
CA LEU A 905 -0.76 -9.19 -58.48
C LEU A 905 -0.06 -10.03 -57.40
N THR A 906 0.65 -11.10 -57.77
CA THR A 906 1.41 -11.90 -56.77
C THR A 906 2.83 -11.40 -56.55
N HIS A 907 3.37 -10.64 -57.52
CA HIS A 907 4.82 -10.48 -57.70
C HIS A 907 5.51 -11.84 -57.59
N ASP A 908 6.65 -11.93 -56.91
CA ASP A 908 7.43 -13.14 -56.68
C ASP A 908 7.03 -13.92 -55.40
N ASN A 909 5.78 -13.80 -54.97
CA ASN A 909 5.24 -14.39 -53.76
C ASN A 909 4.18 -15.46 -54.06
N THR A 910 3.89 -16.30 -53.06
CA THR A 910 2.83 -17.32 -53.09
C THR A 910 1.54 -16.77 -52.47
N LEU A 911 0.44 -16.76 -53.24
CA LEU A 911 -0.90 -16.55 -52.69
C LEU A 911 -1.66 -17.88 -52.60
N THR A 912 -1.84 -18.37 -51.38
CA THR A 912 -2.72 -19.50 -51.09
C THR A 912 -4.17 -19.01 -50.99
N LEU A 913 -5.06 -19.61 -51.76
CA LEU A 913 -6.49 -19.31 -51.79
C LEU A 913 -7.25 -20.45 -51.12
N ALA A 914 -7.86 -20.13 -49.97
CA ALA A 914 -8.51 -21.08 -49.09
C ALA A 914 -10.02 -21.12 -49.37
N ASP A 915 -10.48 -22.19 -50.01
CA ASP A 915 -11.90 -22.46 -50.27
C ASP A 915 -12.21 -23.94 -49.99
N ALA A 916 -13.45 -24.27 -49.66
CA ALA A 916 -13.88 -25.66 -49.46
C ALA A 916 -14.24 -26.39 -50.78
N ASN A 917 -14.45 -25.65 -51.87
CA ASN A 917 -14.53 -26.18 -53.24
C ASN A 917 -13.48 -25.49 -54.13
N ASP A 918 -13.70 -25.49 -55.44
CA ASP A 918 -12.87 -24.77 -56.40
C ASP A 918 -12.91 -23.25 -56.20
N VAL A 919 -11.74 -22.61 -56.29
CA VAL A 919 -11.61 -21.15 -56.25
C VAL A 919 -12.10 -20.56 -57.58
N VAL A 920 -13.09 -19.66 -57.53
CA VAL A 920 -13.66 -19.06 -58.74
C VAL A 920 -13.01 -17.71 -59.07
N PHE A 921 -12.39 -17.64 -60.24
CA PHE A 921 -11.96 -16.42 -60.92
C PHE A 921 -12.99 -16.09 -62.02
N ASP A 922 -13.77 -15.02 -61.79
CA ASP A 922 -14.85 -14.56 -62.67
C ASP A 922 -14.32 -14.06 -64.04
N SER A 923 -15.21 -13.91 -65.00
CA SER A 923 -15.07 -13.32 -66.34
C SER A 923 -14.31 -11.99 -66.45
N SER A 924 -14.11 -11.27 -65.34
CA SER A 924 -13.37 -10.00 -65.26
C SER A 924 -12.04 -10.11 -64.48
N ALA A 925 -11.71 -11.28 -63.92
CA ALA A 925 -10.51 -11.49 -63.13
C ALA A 925 -9.24 -11.44 -63.99
N HIS A 926 -8.19 -10.80 -63.48
CA HIS A 926 -6.88 -10.79 -64.11
C HIS A 926 -5.78 -11.03 -63.08
N ALA A 927 -5.30 -12.26 -62.99
CA ALA A 927 -4.13 -12.59 -62.18
C ALA A 927 -2.83 -12.34 -62.97
N ILE A 928 -1.89 -11.63 -62.36
CA ILE A 928 -0.55 -11.37 -62.87
C ILE A 928 0.46 -12.04 -61.92
N LEU A 929 1.13 -13.07 -62.44
CA LEU A 929 2.12 -13.87 -61.71
C LEU A 929 3.54 -13.39 -62.00
N GLY A 930 4.37 -13.34 -60.97
CA GLY A 930 5.79 -13.00 -61.10
C GLY A 930 6.06 -11.50 -61.28
N ALA A 931 7.33 -11.14 -61.17
CA ALA A 931 7.82 -9.80 -61.45
C ALA A 931 9.33 -9.81 -61.77
N SER A 932 9.76 -9.02 -62.75
CA SER A 932 11.18 -8.77 -63.06
C SER A 932 12.06 -10.04 -63.25
N GLY A 933 11.49 -11.12 -63.80
CA GLY A 933 12.18 -12.40 -64.01
C GLY A 933 12.07 -13.39 -62.84
N ASN A 934 11.54 -12.97 -61.69
CA ASN A 934 11.17 -13.87 -60.59
C ASN A 934 9.77 -14.45 -60.83
N ALA A 935 9.55 -15.70 -60.40
CA ALA A 935 8.30 -16.43 -60.52
C ALA A 935 7.38 -16.18 -59.31
N GLY A 936 6.08 -15.99 -59.54
CA GLY A 936 5.05 -15.96 -58.48
C GLY A 936 4.20 -17.23 -58.46
N ALA A 937 3.31 -17.38 -57.48
CA ALA A 937 2.42 -18.54 -57.42
C ALA A 937 1.02 -18.23 -56.89
N VAL A 938 0.01 -18.94 -57.42
CA VAL A 938 -1.34 -19.06 -56.85
C VAL A 938 -1.59 -20.52 -56.51
N VAL A 939 -1.94 -20.81 -55.26
CA VAL A 939 -2.20 -22.17 -54.76
C VAL A 939 -3.67 -22.32 -54.41
N ALA A 940 -4.35 -23.29 -55.01
CA ALA A 940 -5.77 -23.59 -54.80
C ALA A 940 -5.96 -25.13 -54.68
N ALA A 941 -5.77 -25.65 -53.47
CA ALA A 941 -5.67 -27.09 -53.23
C ALA A 941 -6.91 -27.91 -53.64
N ASN A 942 -8.10 -27.29 -53.56
CA ASN A 942 -9.40 -27.90 -53.90
C ASN A 942 -9.87 -27.59 -55.34
N GLY A 943 -8.96 -27.11 -56.20
CA GLY A 943 -9.23 -26.75 -57.60
C GLY A 943 -9.41 -25.25 -57.82
N LEU A 944 -9.41 -24.85 -59.09
CA LEU A 944 -9.58 -23.45 -59.51
C LEU A 944 -10.36 -23.40 -60.82
N THR A 945 -11.42 -22.59 -60.88
CA THR A 945 -12.18 -22.32 -62.10
C THR A 945 -11.85 -20.91 -62.61
N LEU A 946 -11.21 -20.82 -63.76
CA LEU A 946 -10.99 -19.59 -64.53
C LEU A 946 -12.10 -19.46 -65.58
N ASP A 947 -13.08 -18.61 -65.33
CA ASP A 947 -14.27 -18.50 -66.19
C ASP A 947 -14.00 -17.73 -67.49
N PHE A 948 -14.95 -17.78 -68.43
CA PHE A 948 -14.85 -17.16 -69.76
C PHE A 948 -14.59 -15.65 -69.68
N GLY A 949 -13.41 -15.24 -70.16
CA GLY A 949 -12.93 -13.85 -70.12
C GLY A 949 -11.93 -13.56 -69.01
N GLY A 950 -11.81 -14.45 -68.01
CA GLY A 950 -10.77 -14.39 -66.98
C GLY A 950 -9.38 -14.68 -67.54
N ASN A 951 -8.35 -14.07 -66.94
CA ASN A 951 -6.97 -14.13 -67.44
C ASN A 951 -5.98 -14.46 -66.31
N ILE A 952 -4.99 -15.32 -66.59
CA ILE A 952 -3.80 -15.52 -65.77
C ILE A 952 -2.57 -15.28 -66.66
N THR A 953 -1.71 -14.33 -66.31
CA THR A 953 -0.60 -13.90 -67.17
C THR A 953 0.71 -13.73 -66.39
N GLY A 954 1.87 -13.94 -67.02
CA GLY A 954 3.17 -13.58 -66.43
C GLY A 954 4.15 -14.75 -66.32
N HIS A 955 4.81 -14.90 -65.18
CA HIS A 955 5.81 -15.93 -64.92
C HIS A 955 5.56 -16.55 -63.53
N GLY A 956 5.37 -17.87 -63.45
CA GLY A 956 4.96 -18.45 -62.17
C GLY A 956 4.40 -19.86 -62.22
N ALA A 957 3.62 -20.20 -61.20
CA ALA A 957 2.86 -21.43 -61.09
C ALA A 957 1.39 -21.19 -60.73
N VAL A 958 0.49 -22.02 -61.27
CA VAL A 958 -0.88 -22.21 -60.75
C VAL A 958 -0.93 -23.61 -60.18
N GLU A 959 -0.90 -23.69 -58.85
CA GLU A 959 -0.82 -24.94 -58.12
C GLU A 959 -2.20 -25.43 -57.69
N THR A 960 -2.63 -26.53 -58.31
CA THR A 960 -3.85 -27.27 -57.99
C THR A 960 -3.48 -28.73 -57.77
N THR A 961 -4.37 -29.53 -57.20
CA THR A 961 -4.13 -30.96 -57.06
C THR A 961 -4.20 -31.67 -58.42
N ASN A 962 -3.34 -32.67 -58.66
CA ASN A 962 -3.41 -33.49 -59.88
C ASN A 962 -4.47 -34.59 -59.74
N ASP A 963 -5.71 -34.18 -59.51
CA ASP A 963 -6.89 -35.02 -59.32
C ASP A 963 -8.06 -34.46 -60.16
N PRO A 964 -8.72 -35.26 -61.04
CA PRO A 964 -9.85 -34.81 -61.84
C PRO A 964 -11.08 -34.35 -61.05
N ALA A 965 -11.15 -34.65 -59.74
CA ALA A 965 -12.20 -34.19 -58.83
C ALA A 965 -11.98 -32.75 -58.33
N THR A 966 -10.73 -32.26 -58.28
CA THR A 966 -10.36 -30.90 -57.83
C THR A 966 -9.43 -30.19 -58.84
N PRO A 967 -9.85 -30.07 -60.12
CA PRO A 967 -8.99 -29.65 -61.22
C PRO A 967 -8.79 -28.14 -61.33
N LEU A 968 -7.85 -27.73 -62.19
CA LEU A 968 -7.83 -26.42 -62.83
C LEU A 968 -8.76 -26.44 -64.05
N ILE A 969 -9.93 -25.79 -63.96
CA ILE A 969 -10.84 -25.59 -65.09
C ILE A 969 -10.50 -24.25 -65.76
N ASN A 970 -9.77 -24.31 -66.87
CA ASN A 970 -9.47 -23.16 -67.70
C ASN A 970 -10.53 -22.98 -68.81
N ASN A 971 -11.40 -21.98 -68.69
CA ASN A 971 -12.27 -21.51 -69.78
C ASN A 971 -11.83 -20.13 -70.33
N GLY A 972 -10.81 -19.52 -69.71
CA GLY A 972 -10.27 -18.20 -70.05
C GLY A 972 -8.95 -18.28 -70.83
N HIS A 973 -8.01 -17.41 -70.45
CA HIS A 973 -6.67 -17.33 -71.06
C HIS A 973 -5.57 -17.47 -70.02
N ILE A 974 -4.66 -18.43 -70.20
CA ILE A 974 -3.42 -18.55 -69.41
C ILE A 974 -2.23 -18.31 -70.34
N VAL A 975 -1.45 -17.25 -70.08
CA VAL A 975 -0.38 -16.77 -70.98
C VAL A 975 0.92 -16.46 -70.22
N GLY A 976 1.95 -17.28 -70.41
CA GLY A 976 3.29 -17.02 -69.88
C GLY A 976 4.05 -15.92 -70.63
N ASN A 977 5.08 -15.35 -70.01
CA ASN A 977 5.97 -14.36 -70.64
C ASN A 977 6.72 -14.97 -71.84
N SER A 978 7.22 -16.21 -71.70
CA SER A 978 7.87 -17.00 -72.75
C SER A 978 8.01 -18.46 -72.30
N LEU A 979 8.41 -19.39 -73.17
CA LEU A 979 8.80 -20.75 -72.74
C LEU A 979 10.01 -20.79 -71.76
N VAL A 980 10.75 -19.68 -71.59
CA VAL A 980 11.85 -19.55 -70.60
C VAL A 980 11.36 -18.95 -69.28
N GLU A 981 10.25 -18.20 -69.31
CA GLU A 981 9.53 -17.65 -68.15
C GLU A 981 8.03 -18.06 -68.25
N PRO A 982 7.71 -19.36 -68.13
CA PRO A 982 6.36 -19.86 -68.38
C PRO A 982 5.42 -19.66 -67.19
N ILE A 983 4.13 -19.91 -67.40
CA ILE A 983 3.24 -20.32 -66.30
C ILE A 983 3.28 -21.85 -66.22
N THR A 984 3.56 -22.38 -65.02
CA THR A 984 3.60 -23.82 -64.74
C THR A 984 2.26 -24.29 -64.16
N LEU A 985 1.66 -25.33 -64.73
CA LEU A 985 0.42 -25.92 -64.26
C LEU A 985 0.71 -27.31 -63.66
N THR A 986 0.53 -27.47 -62.35
CA THR A 986 0.97 -28.66 -61.60
C THR A 986 -0.15 -29.67 -61.30
N GLY A 987 -1.42 -29.25 -61.42
CA GLY A 987 -2.59 -30.08 -61.19
C GLY A 987 -3.25 -30.61 -62.47
N TYR A 988 -4.47 -31.13 -62.33
CA TYR A 988 -5.23 -31.69 -63.44
C TYR A 988 -5.94 -30.54 -64.18
N VAL A 989 -5.46 -30.20 -65.36
CA VAL A 989 -5.94 -29.09 -66.19
C VAL A 989 -7.01 -29.60 -67.14
N LYS A 990 -8.15 -28.91 -67.21
CA LYS A 990 -9.19 -29.13 -68.22
C LYS A 990 -9.86 -27.83 -68.63
N GLY A 991 -10.87 -27.90 -69.49
CA GLY A 991 -11.64 -26.75 -69.98
C GLY A 991 -11.17 -26.26 -71.36
N VAL A 992 -11.99 -25.41 -71.96
CA VAL A 992 -11.88 -25.00 -73.38
C VAL A 992 -11.03 -23.74 -73.61
N GLY A 993 -10.45 -23.20 -72.54
CA GLY A 993 -9.61 -22.01 -72.55
C GLY A 993 -8.26 -22.22 -73.23
N THR A 994 -7.57 -21.12 -73.50
CA THR A 994 -6.29 -21.13 -74.23
C THR A 994 -5.11 -21.19 -73.28
N LEU A 995 -4.05 -21.89 -73.69
CA LEU A 995 -2.73 -21.90 -73.04
C LEU A 995 -1.68 -21.40 -74.04
N ASP A 996 -0.82 -20.44 -73.67
CA ASP A 996 0.34 -20.01 -74.47
C ASP A 996 1.53 -19.68 -73.54
N ASN A 997 2.76 -20.03 -73.94
CA ASN A 997 3.95 -20.05 -73.08
C ASN A 997 3.72 -20.77 -71.73
N VAL A 998 3.12 -21.97 -71.76
CA VAL A 998 2.77 -22.75 -70.57
C VAL A 998 3.61 -24.02 -70.46
N THR A 999 3.93 -24.43 -69.23
CA THR A 999 4.51 -25.75 -68.93
C THR A 999 3.53 -26.54 -68.08
N ILE A 1000 3.18 -27.76 -68.48
CA ILE A 1000 2.25 -28.62 -67.75
C ILE A 1000 3.04 -29.78 -67.14
N THR A 1001 3.03 -29.86 -65.81
CA THR A 1001 3.68 -30.93 -65.02
C THR A 1001 2.68 -31.83 -64.30
N GLY A 1002 1.41 -31.39 -64.19
CA GLY A 1002 0.26 -32.27 -63.94
C GLY A 1002 -0.29 -32.89 -65.23
N THR A 1003 -1.59 -33.11 -65.31
CA THR A 1003 -2.26 -33.66 -66.50
C THR A 1003 -2.94 -32.54 -67.30
N ASP A 1004 -2.82 -32.52 -68.64
CA ASP A 1004 -3.76 -31.78 -69.52
C ASP A 1004 -4.81 -32.77 -70.05
N ALA A 1005 -6.09 -32.47 -69.84
CA ALA A 1005 -7.24 -33.23 -70.29
C ALA A 1005 -8.19 -32.26 -71.03
N PRO A 1006 -8.08 -32.13 -72.37
CA PRO A 1006 -8.67 -31.04 -73.13
C PRO A 1006 -10.19 -30.84 -72.96
N GLY A 1007 -10.62 -29.61 -72.65
CA GLY A 1007 -12.03 -29.25 -72.69
C GLY A 1007 -12.87 -29.96 -71.63
N PHE A 1008 -13.93 -30.62 -72.08
CA PHE A 1008 -14.75 -31.53 -71.29
C PHE A 1008 -14.88 -32.89 -72.00
N SER A 1009 -13.83 -33.27 -72.74
CA SER A 1009 -13.57 -34.52 -73.46
C SER A 1009 -14.77 -35.23 -74.15
N PRO A 1010 -14.87 -35.26 -75.49
CA PRO A 1010 -13.93 -34.70 -76.47
C PRO A 1010 -14.08 -33.20 -76.75
N ALA A 1011 -12.96 -32.53 -77.06
CA ALA A 1011 -12.91 -31.14 -77.50
C ALA A 1011 -11.74 -30.86 -78.47
N SER A 1012 -11.91 -29.89 -79.38
CA SER A 1012 -10.76 -29.24 -80.05
C SER A 1012 -10.45 -27.93 -79.34
N VAL A 1013 -9.30 -27.88 -78.67
CA VAL A 1013 -8.84 -26.71 -77.90
C VAL A 1013 -7.74 -25.96 -78.63
N ASN A 1014 -7.69 -24.63 -78.48
CA ASN A 1014 -6.59 -23.84 -79.03
C ASN A 1014 -5.46 -23.71 -77.99
N ARG A 1015 -4.23 -23.88 -78.48
CA ARG A 1015 -2.98 -23.78 -77.73
C ARG A 1015 -2.02 -22.84 -78.47
N GLY A 1016 -1.01 -22.35 -77.79
CA GLY A 1016 0.13 -21.66 -78.36
C GLY A 1016 1.40 -22.48 -78.16
N SER A 1017 2.42 -21.89 -77.56
CA SER A 1017 3.60 -22.63 -77.10
C SER A 1017 3.32 -23.33 -75.76
N VAL A 1018 3.34 -24.66 -75.74
CA VAL A 1018 3.14 -25.46 -74.50
C VAL A 1018 4.17 -26.59 -74.41
N SER A 1019 4.69 -26.79 -73.20
CA SER A 1019 5.58 -27.91 -72.84
C SER A 1019 4.84 -28.94 -71.98
N TYR A 1020 4.72 -30.17 -72.47
CA TYR A 1020 4.05 -31.28 -71.81
C TYR A 1020 5.08 -32.16 -71.09
N GLY A 1021 5.36 -31.83 -69.82
CA GLY A 1021 6.29 -32.58 -68.96
C GLY A 1021 5.61 -33.58 -68.01
N GLY A 1022 4.31 -33.41 -67.75
CA GLY A 1022 3.49 -34.31 -66.92
C GLY A 1022 2.79 -35.39 -67.75
N ALA A 1023 1.46 -35.33 -67.84
CA ALA A 1023 0.65 -36.21 -68.69
C ALA A 1023 -0.23 -35.41 -69.66
N LEU A 1024 -0.50 -35.99 -70.84
CA LEU A 1024 -1.55 -35.55 -71.76
C LEU A 1024 -2.57 -36.69 -71.90
N GLU A 1025 -3.79 -36.46 -71.41
CA GLU A 1025 -4.94 -37.36 -71.54
C GLU A 1025 -5.72 -37.01 -72.81
N ILE A 1026 -6.09 -38.02 -73.61
CA ILE A 1026 -6.80 -37.87 -74.89
C ILE A 1026 -7.91 -38.90 -74.97
N GLU A 1027 -9.17 -38.46 -75.03
CA GLU A 1027 -10.29 -39.34 -75.30
C GLU A 1027 -10.52 -39.55 -76.82
N ILE A 1028 -10.88 -40.79 -77.19
CA ILE A 1028 -11.26 -41.18 -78.55
C ILE A 1028 -12.54 -42.02 -78.50
N GLY A 1029 -13.61 -41.49 -79.08
CA GLY A 1029 -14.96 -42.08 -79.13
C GLY A 1029 -15.56 -42.19 -80.54
N GLY A 1030 -14.83 -41.75 -81.57
CA GLY A 1030 -15.24 -41.73 -82.97
C GLY A 1030 -14.19 -41.07 -83.87
N ASP A 1031 -14.56 -40.78 -85.12
CA ASP A 1031 -13.62 -40.32 -86.16
C ASP A 1031 -13.65 -38.80 -86.42
N THR A 1032 -14.51 -38.04 -85.71
CA THR A 1032 -14.67 -36.59 -85.90
C THR A 1032 -13.86 -35.77 -84.89
N GLN A 1033 -12.81 -35.12 -85.38
CA GLN A 1033 -11.92 -34.22 -84.63
C GLN A 1033 -12.69 -33.21 -83.77
N GLY A 1034 -12.35 -33.13 -82.48
CA GLY A 1034 -12.85 -32.14 -81.53
C GLY A 1034 -14.31 -32.28 -81.10
N SER A 1035 -14.98 -33.38 -81.47
CA SER A 1035 -16.36 -33.70 -81.05
C SER A 1035 -16.58 -35.18 -80.78
N GLU A 1036 -15.75 -36.04 -81.37
CA GLU A 1036 -15.69 -37.48 -81.08
C GLU A 1036 -14.28 -37.92 -80.60
N PHE A 1037 -13.22 -37.14 -80.83
CA PHE A 1037 -11.89 -37.34 -80.21
C PHE A 1037 -11.18 -36.01 -79.93
N ASP A 1038 -10.28 -35.98 -78.94
CA ASP A 1038 -9.60 -34.76 -78.49
C ASP A 1038 -8.49 -34.26 -79.41
N HIS A 1039 -8.37 -32.94 -79.50
CA HIS A 1039 -7.44 -32.29 -80.41
C HIS A 1039 -6.87 -30.98 -79.86
N LEU A 1040 -5.54 -30.84 -79.89
CA LEU A 1040 -4.82 -29.66 -79.43
C LEU A 1040 -4.24 -28.88 -80.62
N ASN A 1041 -4.79 -27.70 -80.86
CA ASN A 1041 -4.51 -26.87 -82.02
C ASN A 1041 -3.51 -25.74 -81.67
N HIS A 1042 -2.21 -25.99 -81.85
CA HIS A 1042 -1.12 -25.08 -81.49
C HIS A 1042 -0.92 -23.97 -82.56
N ILE A 1043 -1.88 -23.05 -82.62
CA ILE A 1043 -1.97 -21.95 -83.60
C ILE A 1043 -1.82 -20.53 -82.99
N LEU A 1044 -1.69 -20.43 -81.66
CA LEU A 1044 -1.49 -19.17 -80.96
C LEU A 1044 0.02 -18.91 -80.74
N GLY A 1045 0.41 -17.66 -80.47
CA GLY A 1045 1.80 -17.32 -80.12
C GLY A 1045 2.80 -17.76 -81.19
N ALA A 1046 3.74 -18.62 -80.79
CA ALA A 1046 4.68 -19.29 -81.70
C ALA A 1046 4.28 -20.74 -82.05
N GLY A 1047 3.21 -21.29 -81.45
CA GLY A 1047 2.63 -22.59 -81.80
C GLY A 1047 3.52 -23.80 -81.57
N GLU A 1048 4.38 -23.77 -80.55
CA GLU A 1048 5.25 -24.92 -80.21
C GLU A 1048 4.50 -25.97 -79.38
N ALA A 1049 4.66 -27.25 -79.73
CA ALA A 1049 4.28 -28.38 -78.89
C ALA A 1049 5.56 -29.12 -78.46
N SER A 1050 6.04 -28.83 -77.24
CA SER A 1050 7.24 -29.44 -76.66
C SER A 1050 6.84 -30.68 -75.86
N LEU A 1051 7.35 -31.84 -76.23
CA LEU A 1051 6.91 -33.14 -75.72
C LEU A 1051 8.00 -33.80 -74.86
N GLY A 1052 7.60 -34.37 -73.72
CA GLY A 1052 8.51 -35.15 -72.86
C GLY A 1052 7.85 -35.94 -71.73
N GLY A 1053 6.56 -35.75 -71.47
CA GLY A 1053 5.79 -36.46 -70.45
C GLY A 1053 5.24 -37.82 -70.88
N LEU A 1054 4.12 -38.22 -70.26
CA LEU A 1054 3.27 -39.34 -70.63
C LEU A 1054 2.20 -38.90 -71.64
N LEU A 1055 1.98 -39.69 -72.70
CA LEU A 1055 0.74 -39.67 -73.49
C LEU A 1055 -0.18 -40.79 -73.00
N ASP A 1056 -1.42 -40.48 -72.63
CA ASP A 1056 -2.38 -41.44 -72.11
C ASP A 1056 -3.69 -41.41 -72.92
N ILE A 1057 -3.99 -42.51 -73.62
CA ILE A 1057 -5.08 -42.56 -74.59
C ILE A 1057 -6.27 -43.34 -74.01
N LYS A 1058 -7.46 -42.72 -74.02
CA LYS A 1058 -8.70 -43.31 -73.48
C LYS A 1058 -9.69 -43.63 -74.60
N LEU A 1059 -10.01 -44.91 -74.80
CA LEU A 1059 -11.16 -45.28 -75.63
C LEU A 1059 -12.46 -45.09 -74.83
N ILE A 1060 -13.29 -44.13 -75.24
CA ILE A 1060 -14.56 -43.80 -74.59
C ILE A 1060 -15.76 -44.34 -75.37
N ASN A 1061 -16.95 -44.31 -74.74
CA ASN A 1061 -18.23 -44.72 -75.34
C ASN A 1061 -18.30 -46.16 -75.90
N GLY A 1062 -17.29 -47.00 -75.64
CA GLY A 1062 -17.16 -48.33 -76.24
C GLY A 1062 -16.66 -48.31 -77.69
N PHE A 1063 -16.00 -47.24 -78.12
CA PHE A 1063 -15.42 -47.11 -79.45
C PHE A 1063 -14.30 -48.15 -79.69
N VAL A 1064 -14.21 -48.63 -80.93
CA VAL A 1064 -13.16 -49.54 -81.40
C VAL A 1064 -12.60 -48.94 -82.69
N PRO A 1065 -11.35 -48.43 -82.68
CA PRO A 1065 -10.73 -47.85 -83.87
C PRO A 1065 -10.64 -48.84 -85.03
N SER A 1066 -10.76 -48.33 -86.26
CA SER A 1066 -10.65 -49.15 -87.48
C SER A 1066 -9.21 -49.20 -88.00
N LEU A 1067 -8.78 -50.36 -88.50
CA LEU A 1067 -7.44 -50.54 -89.08
C LEU A 1067 -7.19 -49.54 -90.22
N GLY A 1068 -6.12 -48.76 -90.11
CA GLY A 1068 -5.78 -47.70 -91.06
C GLY A 1068 -6.51 -46.37 -90.86
N SER A 1069 -7.26 -46.19 -89.77
CA SER A 1069 -7.65 -44.85 -89.30
C SER A 1069 -6.44 -44.12 -88.71
N THR A 1070 -6.40 -42.80 -88.88
CA THR A 1070 -5.39 -41.90 -88.31
C THR A 1070 -6.09 -40.78 -87.53
N TYR A 1071 -5.75 -40.60 -86.26
CA TYR A 1071 -6.30 -39.54 -85.40
C TYR A 1071 -5.21 -38.50 -85.13
N GLU A 1072 -5.27 -37.33 -85.78
CA GLU A 1072 -4.33 -36.23 -85.50
C GLU A 1072 -4.75 -35.52 -84.20
N ILE A 1073 -4.04 -35.84 -83.11
CA ILE A 1073 -4.34 -35.38 -81.74
C ILE A 1073 -3.68 -34.03 -81.43
N ILE A 1074 -2.61 -33.67 -82.15
CA ILE A 1074 -1.94 -32.37 -82.07
C ILE A 1074 -1.67 -31.86 -83.49
N THR A 1075 -2.19 -30.70 -83.86
CA THR A 1075 -1.66 -29.89 -84.99
C THR A 1075 -0.82 -28.74 -84.41
N ALA A 1076 0.39 -28.48 -84.92
CA ALA A 1076 1.30 -27.48 -84.39
C ALA A 1076 2.14 -26.73 -85.42
N THR A 1077 2.63 -25.55 -85.05
CA THR A 1077 3.60 -24.78 -85.85
C THR A 1077 4.99 -25.39 -85.78
N SER A 1078 5.37 -25.95 -84.62
CA SER A 1078 6.46 -26.92 -84.53
C SER A 1078 6.28 -27.90 -83.37
N VAL A 1079 6.43 -29.21 -83.64
CA VAL A 1079 6.58 -30.23 -82.60
C VAL A 1079 8.06 -30.36 -82.23
N GLN A 1080 8.37 -30.42 -80.93
CA GLN A 1080 9.72 -30.65 -80.40
C GLN A 1080 9.71 -31.90 -79.50
N GLY A 1081 10.67 -32.80 -79.69
CA GLY A 1081 10.77 -34.03 -78.91
C GLY A 1081 9.69 -35.08 -79.23
N THR A 1082 9.48 -35.99 -78.29
CA THR A 1082 8.45 -37.06 -78.28
C THR A 1082 7.99 -37.24 -76.84
N PHE A 1083 6.86 -37.91 -76.60
CA PHE A 1083 6.53 -38.34 -75.24
C PHE A 1083 7.60 -39.34 -74.76
N ALA A 1084 7.91 -39.33 -73.46
CA ALA A 1084 8.88 -40.25 -72.85
C ALA A 1084 8.24 -41.60 -72.45
N SER A 1085 6.90 -41.65 -72.42
CA SER A 1085 6.13 -42.87 -72.22
C SER A 1085 4.75 -42.73 -72.87
N GLU A 1086 4.18 -43.86 -73.29
CA GLU A 1086 2.89 -43.92 -74.01
C GLU A 1086 2.04 -45.02 -73.35
N MET A 1087 0.87 -44.63 -72.82
CA MET A 1087 -0.14 -45.54 -72.27
C MET A 1087 -1.25 -45.70 -73.32
N LEU A 1088 -1.09 -46.73 -74.15
CA LEU A 1088 -1.99 -47.01 -75.27
C LEU A 1088 -2.98 -48.13 -74.88
N PRO A 1089 -4.30 -47.95 -75.09
CA PRO A 1089 -5.30 -48.94 -74.74
C PRO A 1089 -5.29 -50.08 -75.76
N THR A 1090 -5.43 -51.32 -75.28
CA THR A 1090 -5.58 -52.49 -76.17
C THR A 1090 -7.03 -52.63 -76.65
N PHE A 1091 -7.21 -52.88 -77.94
CA PHE A 1091 -8.53 -53.07 -78.55
C PHE A 1091 -8.57 -54.33 -79.44
N GLY A 1092 -9.79 -54.85 -79.63
CA GLY A 1092 -10.01 -56.16 -80.25
C GLY A 1092 -9.63 -56.18 -81.73
N GLY A 1093 -9.00 -57.28 -82.15
CA GLY A 1093 -8.65 -57.52 -83.57
C GLY A 1093 -7.16 -57.70 -83.87
N GLY A 1094 -6.29 -57.64 -82.85
CA GLY A 1094 -4.83 -57.67 -83.05
C GLY A 1094 -4.32 -56.33 -83.58
N MET A 1095 -4.79 -55.24 -82.98
CA MET A 1095 -4.50 -53.87 -83.39
C MET A 1095 -4.00 -53.05 -82.20
N THR A 1096 -3.20 -52.05 -82.49
CA THR A 1096 -2.71 -51.06 -81.53
C THR A 1096 -2.71 -49.68 -82.20
N PHE A 1097 -2.64 -48.62 -81.40
CA PHE A 1097 -2.14 -47.35 -81.90
C PHE A 1097 -0.62 -47.43 -82.08
N GLN A 1098 -0.12 -46.76 -83.11
CA GLN A 1098 1.26 -46.35 -83.27
C GLN A 1098 1.27 -44.81 -83.27
N VAL A 1099 2.14 -44.20 -82.47
CA VAL A 1099 2.26 -42.74 -82.42
C VAL A 1099 3.21 -42.25 -83.52
N THR A 1100 2.68 -41.46 -84.45
CA THR A 1100 3.41 -40.87 -85.56
C THR A 1100 3.68 -39.40 -85.28
N TYR A 1101 4.95 -39.06 -85.13
CA TYR A 1101 5.43 -37.70 -84.87
C TYR A 1101 5.92 -37.05 -86.18
N THR A 1102 5.38 -35.88 -86.52
CA THR A 1102 5.83 -35.05 -87.65
C THR A 1102 6.29 -33.68 -87.13
N PRO A 1103 7.05 -32.88 -87.91
CA PRO A 1103 7.47 -31.54 -87.49
C PRO A 1103 6.32 -30.58 -87.17
N GLY A 1104 5.08 -30.87 -87.59
CA GLY A 1104 3.90 -30.02 -87.37
C GLY A 1104 2.66 -30.76 -86.86
N SER A 1105 2.77 -32.04 -86.48
CA SER A 1105 1.66 -32.77 -85.87
C SER A 1105 2.08 -34.03 -85.12
N VAL A 1106 1.22 -34.49 -84.22
CA VAL A 1106 1.26 -35.84 -83.62
C VAL A 1106 -0.05 -36.53 -83.94
N ALA A 1107 0.04 -37.74 -84.48
CA ALA A 1107 -1.12 -38.55 -84.86
C ALA A 1107 -1.01 -39.98 -84.33
N LEU A 1108 -2.16 -40.62 -84.15
CA LEU A 1108 -2.31 -42.01 -83.75
C LEU A 1108 -2.78 -42.83 -84.95
N ASP A 1109 -1.90 -43.63 -85.52
CA ASP A 1109 -2.21 -44.55 -86.61
C ASP A 1109 -2.67 -45.90 -86.06
N VAL A 1110 -3.81 -46.40 -86.51
CA VAL A 1110 -4.30 -47.74 -86.13
C VAL A 1110 -3.62 -48.79 -86.99
N VAL A 1111 -2.67 -49.51 -86.38
CA VAL A 1111 -1.87 -50.54 -87.04
C VAL A 1111 -2.17 -51.93 -86.47
N SER A 1112 -1.78 -52.98 -87.19
CA SER A 1112 -1.80 -54.35 -86.67
C SER A 1112 -0.67 -54.55 -85.65
N ALA A 1113 -1.01 -54.93 -84.43
CA ALA A 1113 -0.06 -55.36 -83.41
C ALA A 1113 0.43 -56.78 -83.74
N LEU A 1114 1.74 -57.05 -83.62
CA LEU A 1114 2.30 -58.40 -83.78
C LEU A 1114 2.62 -58.99 -82.39
N PRO A 1115 1.83 -59.94 -81.86
CA PRO A 1115 1.97 -60.31 -80.46
C PRO A 1115 3.31 -60.97 -80.16
N GLY A 1116 4.07 -60.45 -79.20
CA GLY A 1116 5.42 -60.93 -78.89
C GLY A 1116 6.56 -60.22 -79.63
N ASP A 1117 6.26 -59.30 -80.55
CA ASP A 1117 7.19 -58.28 -81.04
C ASP A 1117 7.37 -57.23 -79.93
N TYR A 1118 8.26 -57.56 -78.99
CA TYR A 1118 8.48 -56.83 -77.74
C TYR A 1118 9.43 -55.64 -77.89
N ASN A 1119 10.20 -55.56 -78.98
CA ASN A 1119 10.97 -54.38 -79.36
C ASN A 1119 10.20 -53.45 -80.34
N ASN A 1120 9.13 -53.93 -80.95
CA ASN A 1120 8.28 -53.25 -81.94
C ASN A 1120 9.01 -52.87 -83.25
N ASP A 1121 9.93 -53.71 -83.73
CA ASP A 1121 10.65 -53.53 -85.00
C ASP A 1121 9.90 -54.07 -86.23
N GLY A 1122 8.79 -54.78 -86.01
CA GLY A 1122 7.96 -55.41 -87.03
C GLY A 1122 8.27 -56.90 -87.24
N SER A 1123 9.04 -57.52 -86.34
CA SER A 1123 9.47 -58.93 -86.42
C SER A 1123 9.45 -59.57 -85.04
N VAL A 1124 8.94 -60.80 -84.89
CA VAL A 1124 9.14 -61.58 -83.65
C VAL A 1124 10.43 -62.37 -83.75
N ASP A 1125 11.51 -61.84 -83.18
CA ASP A 1125 12.90 -62.22 -83.42
C ASP A 1125 13.62 -62.59 -82.08
N ALA A 1126 14.92 -62.87 -82.12
CA ALA A 1126 15.73 -63.15 -80.93
C ALA A 1126 16.00 -61.88 -80.08
N ALA A 1127 15.79 -60.68 -80.62
CA ALA A 1127 15.84 -59.41 -79.90
C ALA A 1127 14.72 -59.31 -78.84
N ASP A 1128 13.49 -59.66 -79.21
CA ASP A 1128 12.30 -59.62 -78.34
C ASP A 1128 12.43 -60.54 -77.13
N TYR A 1129 13.07 -61.70 -77.32
CA TYR A 1129 13.43 -62.58 -76.21
C TYR A 1129 14.27 -61.87 -75.16
N THR A 1130 15.16 -60.95 -75.57
CA THR A 1130 15.97 -60.18 -74.62
C THR A 1130 15.14 -59.11 -73.91
N VAL A 1131 14.24 -58.43 -74.61
CA VAL A 1131 13.32 -57.44 -74.02
C VAL A 1131 12.37 -58.11 -73.02
N TRP A 1132 11.77 -59.25 -73.38
CA TRP A 1132 10.96 -60.06 -72.47
C TRP A 1132 11.77 -60.49 -71.24
N ARG A 1133 12.93 -61.13 -71.46
CA ARG A 1133 13.77 -61.71 -70.40
C ARG A 1133 14.20 -60.67 -69.37
N ASP A 1134 14.58 -59.49 -69.83
CA ASP A 1134 15.11 -58.44 -68.97
C ASP A 1134 14.00 -57.68 -68.21
N ASN A 1135 12.73 -57.90 -68.57
CA ASN A 1135 11.53 -57.41 -67.86
C ASN A 1135 10.79 -58.48 -67.04
N VAL A 1136 11.28 -59.72 -66.93
CA VAL A 1136 10.59 -60.79 -66.17
C VAL A 1136 10.38 -60.39 -64.71
N GLY A 1137 9.11 -60.42 -64.28
CA GLY A 1137 8.68 -59.98 -62.95
C GLY A 1137 8.20 -58.53 -62.86
N ALA A 1138 8.26 -57.76 -63.95
CA ALA A 1138 7.63 -56.44 -64.04
C ALA A 1138 6.09 -56.54 -64.03
N ALA A 1139 5.42 -55.39 -63.85
CA ALA A 1139 3.96 -55.29 -63.89
C ALA A 1139 3.40 -55.47 -65.33
N ALA A 1140 2.08 -55.63 -65.43
CA ALA A 1140 1.39 -55.68 -66.72
C ALA A 1140 1.63 -54.39 -67.53
N GLY A 1141 1.78 -54.51 -68.85
CA GLY A 1141 2.05 -53.39 -69.74
C GLY A 1141 3.52 -52.97 -69.86
N ALA A 1142 4.45 -53.67 -69.19
CA ALA A 1142 5.90 -53.41 -69.31
C ALA A 1142 6.54 -53.96 -70.61
N LEU A 1143 5.75 -54.45 -71.56
CA LEU A 1143 6.18 -54.95 -72.86
C LEU A 1143 5.22 -54.47 -73.96
N VAL A 1144 5.77 -54.00 -75.08
CA VAL A 1144 4.98 -53.58 -76.27
C VAL A 1144 4.37 -54.82 -76.94
N ASN A 1145 3.18 -54.72 -77.53
CA ASN A 1145 2.48 -55.87 -78.14
C ASN A 1145 2.24 -57.08 -77.19
N ASP A 1146 2.21 -56.88 -75.85
CA ASP A 1146 1.72 -57.88 -74.90
C ASP A 1146 0.18 -57.99 -74.95
N ILE A 1147 -0.31 -59.15 -75.39
CA ILE A 1147 -1.75 -59.47 -75.44
C ILE A 1147 -2.23 -60.36 -74.27
N ASP A 1148 -1.31 -60.90 -73.46
CA ASP A 1148 -1.62 -61.81 -72.36
C ASP A 1148 -1.96 -61.03 -71.08
N GLY A 1149 -1.20 -59.96 -70.84
CA GLY A 1149 -1.30 -59.14 -69.64
C GLY A 1149 -0.90 -59.87 -68.34
N GLY A 1150 -1.16 -59.21 -67.21
CA GLY A 1150 -0.62 -59.63 -65.91
C GLY A 1150 0.89 -59.42 -65.80
N PRO A 1151 1.53 -59.80 -64.68
CA PRO A 1151 2.97 -59.61 -64.48
C PRO A 1151 3.81 -60.40 -65.50
N ILE A 1152 4.84 -59.77 -66.06
CA ILE A 1152 5.63 -60.30 -67.18
C ILE A 1152 6.28 -61.63 -66.81
N GLY A 1153 5.91 -62.69 -67.51
CA GLY A 1153 6.34 -64.04 -67.16
C GLY A 1153 6.13 -65.07 -68.26
N THR A 1154 5.64 -66.26 -67.88
CA THR A 1154 5.58 -67.43 -68.77
C THR A 1154 4.46 -67.38 -69.82
N ALA A 1155 3.50 -66.47 -69.68
CA ALA A 1155 2.47 -66.24 -70.70
C ALA A 1155 3.09 -65.50 -71.89
N GLN A 1156 3.67 -64.32 -71.63
CA GLN A 1156 4.42 -63.52 -72.59
C GLN A 1156 5.52 -64.34 -73.29
N TYR A 1157 6.27 -65.16 -72.54
CA TYR A 1157 7.25 -66.07 -73.14
C TYR A 1157 6.64 -67.07 -74.13
N ALA A 1158 5.44 -67.58 -73.83
CA ALA A 1158 4.75 -68.50 -74.72
C ALA A 1158 4.25 -67.79 -75.99
N THR A 1159 3.76 -66.56 -75.87
CA THR A 1159 3.31 -65.72 -77.00
C THR A 1159 4.46 -65.40 -77.96
N TRP A 1160 5.57 -64.82 -77.47
CA TRP A 1160 6.79 -64.64 -78.27
C TRP A 1160 7.23 -65.93 -78.97
N ARG A 1161 7.30 -67.05 -78.23
CA ARG A 1161 7.76 -68.34 -78.77
C ARG A 1161 6.79 -68.94 -79.80
N VAL A 1162 5.51 -68.58 -79.78
CA VAL A 1162 4.51 -69.09 -80.75
C VAL A 1162 4.59 -68.32 -82.06
N ASN A 1163 4.83 -67.01 -82.01
CA ASN A 1163 4.87 -66.14 -83.19
C ASN A 1163 6.30 -65.91 -83.72
N PHE A 1164 7.33 -66.48 -83.09
CA PHE A 1164 8.73 -66.34 -83.47
C PHE A 1164 9.00 -66.68 -84.95
N GLY A 1165 9.43 -65.67 -85.71
CA GLY A 1165 9.64 -65.71 -87.16
C GLY A 1165 8.52 -65.06 -87.99
N ASP A 1166 7.40 -64.66 -87.37
CA ASP A 1166 6.39 -63.82 -88.02
C ASP A 1166 6.89 -62.37 -88.15
N THR A 1167 6.42 -61.67 -89.19
CA THR A 1167 6.75 -60.26 -89.45
C THR A 1167 5.56 -59.47 -89.99
N LEU A 1168 5.50 -58.19 -89.65
CA LEU A 1168 4.54 -57.24 -90.21
C LEU A 1168 4.94 -56.84 -91.63
N THR A 1169 4.04 -57.06 -92.59
CA THR A 1169 4.24 -56.57 -93.95
C THR A 1169 3.99 -55.06 -94.01
N VAL A 1170 5.06 -54.27 -93.88
CA VAL A 1170 5.01 -52.80 -93.90
C VAL A 1170 4.23 -52.27 -95.10
N ALA A 1171 3.12 -51.58 -94.84
CA ALA A 1171 2.42 -50.83 -95.87
C ALA A 1171 3.21 -49.56 -96.21
N SER A 1172 3.53 -49.35 -97.49
CA SER A 1172 4.24 -48.16 -97.93
C SER A 1172 3.34 -46.92 -97.79
N SER A 1173 3.67 -46.01 -96.88
CA SER A 1173 2.96 -44.73 -96.75
C SER A 1173 3.06 -43.92 -98.04
N ALA A 1174 1.95 -43.33 -98.47
CA ALA A 1174 1.92 -42.46 -99.63
C ALA A 1174 2.52 -41.10 -99.28
N VAL A 1175 3.67 -40.76 -99.87
CA VAL A 1175 4.30 -39.44 -99.70
C VAL A 1175 3.34 -38.36 -100.25
N PRO A 1176 2.95 -37.34 -99.46
CA PRO A 1176 2.05 -36.29 -99.92
C PRO A 1176 2.65 -35.50 -101.10
N GLU A 1177 1.96 -35.49 -102.24
CA GLU A 1177 2.37 -34.67 -103.40
C GLU A 1177 2.13 -33.17 -103.10
N PRO A 1178 3.11 -32.28 -103.37
CA PRO A 1178 2.91 -30.85 -103.21
C PRO A 1178 1.81 -30.36 -104.19
N SER A 1179 0.90 -29.52 -103.70
CA SER A 1179 -0.39 -29.23 -104.32
C SER A 1179 -0.32 -28.48 -105.66
N ALA A 1180 -0.08 -29.22 -106.75
CA ALA A 1180 -0.02 -28.71 -108.13
C ALA A 1180 -1.27 -27.91 -108.55
N ALA A 1181 -2.43 -28.17 -107.93
CA ALA A 1181 -3.66 -27.40 -108.09
C ALA A 1181 -3.49 -25.89 -107.76
N LEU A 1182 -2.65 -25.55 -106.77
CA LEU A 1182 -2.45 -24.16 -106.33
C LEU A 1182 -1.69 -23.33 -107.37
N LEU A 1183 -0.68 -23.93 -108.01
CA LEU A 1183 0.06 -23.31 -109.13
C LEU A 1183 -0.83 -23.08 -110.36
N LEU A 1184 -1.80 -23.99 -110.60
CA LEU A 1184 -2.75 -23.87 -111.71
C LEU A 1184 -3.77 -22.74 -111.47
N LEU A 1185 -4.21 -22.54 -110.22
CA LEU A 1185 -5.04 -21.40 -109.81
C LEU A 1185 -4.31 -20.05 -109.88
N ILE A 1186 -3.05 -19.99 -109.42
CA ILE A 1186 -2.23 -18.78 -109.52
C ILE A 1186 -1.94 -18.43 -111.00
N GLY A 1187 -1.73 -19.43 -111.86
CA GLY A 1187 -1.59 -19.24 -113.30
C GLY A 1187 -2.84 -18.68 -113.99
N ALA A 1188 -4.04 -19.07 -113.54
CA ALA A 1188 -5.30 -18.61 -114.13
C ALA A 1188 -5.57 -17.10 -113.88
N CYS A 1189 -5.26 -16.60 -112.68
CA CYS A 1189 -5.54 -15.21 -112.30
C CYS A 1189 -4.65 -14.16 -113.01
N ALA A 1190 -3.50 -14.55 -113.55
CA ALA A 1190 -2.56 -13.63 -114.20
C ALA A 1190 -2.97 -13.18 -115.62
N ALA A 1191 -3.96 -13.83 -116.25
CA ALA A 1191 -4.19 -13.72 -117.69
C ALA A 1191 -5.20 -12.64 -118.14
N PHE A 1192 -6.06 -12.11 -117.26
CA PHE A 1192 -7.16 -11.21 -117.65
C PHE A 1192 -7.11 -9.78 -117.05
N ARG A 1193 -6.34 -8.93 -117.74
CA ARG A 1193 -6.67 -7.52 -118.12
C ARG A 1193 -7.29 -6.62 -117.04
N ARG A 1194 -6.55 -5.65 -116.47
CA ARG A 1194 -6.27 -4.33 -117.07
C ARG A 1194 -7.39 -3.74 -117.96
N CYS A 1195 -8.23 -2.86 -117.41
CA CYS A 1195 -8.94 -1.79 -118.14
C CYS A 1195 -9.49 -0.72 -117.17
N CYS A 1196 -9.40 0.58 -117.51
CA CYS A 1196 -10.03 1.76 -116.86
C CYS A 1196 -9.70 2.02 -115.36
N TYR A 1197 -9.18 3.14 -114.84
CA TYR A 1197 -8.93 4.53 -115.28
C TYR A 1197 -10.02 5.61 -115.00
N ARG A 1198 -10.09 6.10 -113.74
CA ARG A 1198 -10.56 7.45 -113.27
C ARG A 1198 -12.05 7.85 -113.51
N PRO A 1199 -12.57 8.98 -112.96
CA PRO A 1199 -12.21 9.77 -111.74
C PRO A 1199 -13.41 10.23 -110.85
N VAL A 1200 -13.12 10.77 -109.65
CA VAL A 1200 -13.79 11.88 -108.91
C VAL A 1200 -15.33 11.98 -108.82
N MET A 1201 -15.89 11.92 -107.59
CA MET A 1201 -16.67 13.03 -106.99
C MET A 1201 -16.92 12.88 -105.46
N ASN A 1202 -17.10 14.02 -104.79
CA ASN A 1202 -17.67 14.25 -103.44
C ASN A 1202 -19.07 14.93 -103.65
N PRO A 1203 -19.97 15.29 -102.69
CA PRO A 1203 -19.74 15.58 -101.26
C PRO A 1203 -20.93 15.32 -100.26
N THR A 1204 -20.84 15.91 -99.04
CA THR A 1204 -21.93 16.41 -98.15
C THR A 1204 -22.91 15.46 -97.44
N VAL A 1205 -23.60 15.82 -96.32
CA VAL A 1205 -23.30 16.56 -95.04
C VAL A 1205 -24.59 16.76 -94.21
N TRP A 1206 -24.51 16.67 -92.86
CA TRP A 1206 -25.21 17.39 -91.75
C TRP A 1206 -25.16 16.49 -90.47
N LEU A 1207 -24.54 16.85 -89.33
CA LEU A 1207 -24.74 17.96 -88.35
C LEU A 1207 -25.97 17.74 -87.42
N GLY A 1208 -25.91 17.96 -86.10
CA GLY A 1208 -24.85 18.41 -85.15
C GLY A 1208 -25.46 18.55 -83.72
N GLY A 1209 -24.78 18.93 -82.63
CA GLY A 1209 -23.36 19.28 -82.37
C GLY A 1209 -23.19 20.05 -81.02
N THR A 1210 -21.96 20.38 -80.62
CA THR A 1210 -21.54 21.32 -79.51
C THR A 1210 -21.92 20.94 -78.05
N SER A 1211 -21.19 21.30 -76.98
CA SER A 1211 -19.90 22.01 -76.73
C SER A 1211 -19.12 21.28 -75.60
N GLY A 1212 -17.85 21.50 -75.24
CA GLY A 1212 -17.00 22.71 -75.25
C GLY A 1212 -17.21 23.49 -73.94
N ASN A 1213 -16.22 23.72 -73.07
CA ASN A 1213 -14.76 23.45 -73.12
C ASN A 1213 -14.30 22.50 -72.01
#